data_AF-A0A1V9Y740-F1
#
_entry.id   AF-A0A1V9Y740-F1
#
_cell.length_a   1.000
_cell.length_b   1.000
_cell.length_c   1.000
_cell.angle_alpha   90.00
_cell.angle_beta   90.00
_cell.angle_gamma   90.00
#
_symmetry.space_group_name_H-M   'P 1'
#
loop_
_entity.id
_entity.type
_entity.pdbx_description
1 polymer ?
#
loop_
_entity_poly.entity_id
_entity_poly.type
_entity_poly.pdbx_seq_one_letter_code
_entity_poly.pdbx_strand_id
1 'polypeptide(L)'
;MRNTTLPRISTTTPGVQRACMINFIFSLVGAPMCFVFAQRSQAFHTLYAISGAMCVLGVFGSGVGWIKATPALVWCMLFAIGVCYGTICTGGLCFLFLPYVTGELASYTDKLYAQSVLLQQTLANKVNQERVYLIVGGVILLIVGAATAYLIRKLHRALGEKRSAATFLQAFSIGMIPFSFILVAGGQYIITSQTLASAPYTGIFTFLCGILVFVLALMAFIGSAFEYRRLLNTFSWFSFILGIMLLAGAIACFVISSNVEQSIADNWTVIRVVLPPTLQARYDKAQFVLFVQRNLEAVSFVAIVSGAFMLIQSLSAITLNDITHVVKRRHAQDKHCQLDPKLHPEFAARRDWNILFKASRRTQRICMRLSCAFALIAFLAISVLMTLSVVFSTQCTRISKAQSTTTAPFFSGMSVLSLAHKFQSGSLSIVQNNDTVGSVLFQQNAISNKFLSNSAYIQKQTKNTSSFTAIPTTSSYFFWVDTSCQMAVLELQLPNASYAPMLELSSQDAAIDINLLTVSESVSSILIRGINVSSDKANVDCFGAYLGSGGLTIISNSGDINVDTIYINGTGDAGFKGRTTLTSTLGGVTLSNTSLTDSPLFIETDASSIFVQNVVTQVTHGYSVMETKTMSGAITLSDVTVDFISMQTQSGTITTDSLTANGEGVFFGRVEATSYGGEIQMLNTVVQGSIHIETNSGDVFVHLESTTFVGFYYIRSDYGSIGVHKGNYSYDTLSVLPSINDQESMGYINCAGNCNFQSNIYIRSTYGNIHLVLGCENAYLFDIVSIETKEMELTECLIKRRSNHFDIACVVRLNLAKTNLNKVSILNECTSLLELNLSHNQLTSAREVPTLPNLKILDLSHNGLNLIGICIILHVLKHSTDNLPSLVGLEELRLEGNDITTIDFTVLKRKLPQLRRLTLRTTKTIKKNQVCDTTDYFAIVKNAFPTLEFLDGEALALCNIGVPEGLRSKQEDHELNNIEMEVEEAAWERFDLSIEPRDTSSLSKMKKSFDALLLECKNILNGESLELLNQMEHVLDED
;
A
#
# COMPACT_ATOMS: atom_id res chain seq x y z
N MET A 1 -4.72 17.99 64.23
CA MET A 1 -3.38 17.37 64.20
C MET A 1 -3.29 16.40 63.01
N ARG A 2 -2.74 16.81 61.86
CA ARG A 2 -2.24 15.86 60.84
C ARG A 2 -0.80 15.55 61.23
N ASN A 3 -0.54 14.35 61.74
CA ASN A 3 0.81 13.87 61.99
C ASN A 3 1.57 13.84 60.66
N THR A 4 2.29 14.92 60.35
CA THR A 4 3.36 14.93 59.35
C THR A 4 4.59 14.24 59.95
N THR A 5 4.40 13.05 60.52
CA THR A 5 5.48 12.13 60.87
C THR A 5 5.96 11.55 59.55
N LEU A 6 7.10 12.05 59.07
CA LEU A 6 7.89 11.37 58.04
C LEU A 6 8.01 9.89 58.46
N PRO A 7 7.52 8.92 57.66
CA PRO A 7 7.69 7.52 58.01
C PRO A 7 9.19 7.24 58.11
N ARG A 8 9.64 6.74 59.28
CA ARG A 8 10.97 6.16 59.42
C ARG A 8 11.12 5.09 58.33
N ILE A 9 12.14 5.25 57.50
CA ILE A 9 12.53 4.37 56.37
C ILE A 9 12.62 2.87 56.76
N SER A 10 12.57 2.51 58.04
CA SER A 10 12.73 1.13 58.50
C SER A 10 11.48 0.24 58.44
N THR A 11 10.25 0.77 58.38
CA THR A 11 9.02 -0.07 58.52
C THR A 11 8.18 -0.24 57.25
N THR A 12 8.38 0.59 56.22
CA THR A 12 7.57 0.58 54.97
C THR A 12 8.31 0.02 53.73
N THR A 13 9.59 -0.32 53.85
CA THR A 13 10.44 -0.84 52.77
C THR A 13 10.03 -2.20 52.17
N PRO A 14 9.53 -3.20 52.90
CA PRO A 14 9.23 -4.51 52.28
C PRO A 14 8.05 -4.44 51.31
N GLY A 15 7.08 -3.55 51.56
CA GLY A 15 5.93 -3.36 50.67
C GLY A 15 6.30 -2.69 49.34
N VAL A 16 7.25 -1.74 49.36
CA VAL A 16 7.77 -1.10 48.14
C VAL A 16 8.63 -2.08 47.36
N GLN A 17 9.51 -2.84 48.02
CA GLN A 17 10.35 -3.84 47.35
C GLN A 17 9.54 -4.95 46.68
N ARG A 18 8.46 -5.42 47.32
CA ARG A 18 7.51 -6.36 46.69
C ARG A 18 6.82 -5.74 45.47
N ALA A 19 6.42 -4.48 45.54
CA ALA A 19 5.83 -3.79 44.39
C ALA A 19 6.85 -3.59 43.25
N CYS A 20 8.12 -3.28 43.56
CA CYS A 20 9.20 -3.21 42.56
C CYS A 20 9.45 -4.58 41.91
N MET A 21 9.44 -5.66 42.69
CA MET A 21 9.56 -7.04 42.18
C MET A 21 8.43 -7.39 41.21
N ILE A 22 7.18 -7.13 41.61
CA ILE A 22 6.01 -7.39 40.76
C ILE A 22 6.14 -6.62 39.44
N ASN A 23 6.46 -5.32 39.51
CA ASN A 23 6.61 -4.50 38.32
C ASN A 23 7.80 -4.93 37.44
N PHE A 24 8.92 -5.29 38.05
CA PHE A 24 10.10 -5.80 37.36
C PHE A 24 9.77 -7.05 36.55
N ILE A 25 9.04 -8.02 37.14
CA ILE A 25 8.66 -9.26 36.46
C ILE A 25 7.76 -8.96 35.26
N PHE A 26 6.70 -8.16 35.44
CA PHE A 26 5.79 -7.84 34.34
C PHE A 26 6.48 -7.03 33.23
N SER A 27 7.32 -6.06 33.56
CA SER A 27 8.09 -5.30 32.57
C SER A 27 9.16 -6.14 31.86
N LEU A 28 9.78 -7.11 32.56
CA LEU A 28 10.76 -8.03 31.98
C LEU A 28 10.12 -9.01 30.99
N VAL A 29 8.88 -9.43 31.24
CA VAL A 29 8.11 -10.24 30.29
C VAL A 29 7.58 -9.40 29.12
N GLY A 30 7.08 -8.19 29.41
CA GLY A 30 6.51 -7.30 28.41
C GLY A 30 7.51 -6.80 27.37
N ALA A 31 8.76 -6.51 27.76
CA ALA A 31 9.78 -5.99 26.85
C ALA A 31 10.14 -6.92 25.67
N PRO A 32 10.60 -8.17 25.87
CA PRO A 32 10.94 -9.07 24.77
C PRO A 32 9.71 -9.42 23.93
N MET A 33 8.53 -9.58 24.55
CA MET A 33 7.28 -9.81 23.84
C MET A 33 6.94 -8.66 22.89
N CYS A 34 7.07 -7.40 23.34
CA CYS A 34 6.85 -6.24 22.48
C CYS A 34 7.88 -6.15 21.34
N PHE A 35 9.15 -6.48 21.56
CA PHE A 35 10.15 -6.46 20.49
C PHE A 35 9.93 -7.57 19.46
N VAL A 36 9.54 -8.78 19.89
CA VAL A 36 9.17 -9.86 18.98
C VAL A 36 7.94 -9.45 18.16
N PHE A 37 6.94 -8.84 18.78
CA PHE A 37 5.76 -8.35 18.07
C PHE A 37 6.10 -7.18 17.14
N ALA A 38 7.05 -6.32 17.50
CA ALA A 38 7.54 -5.28 16.59
C ALA A 38 8.13 -5.91 15.33
N GLN A 39 9.03 -6.89 15.46
CA GLN A 39 9.65 -7.56 14.31
C GLN A 39 8.68 -8.40 13.48
N ARG A 40 7.63 -8.97 14.10
CA ARG A 40 6.66 -9.85 13.42
C ARG A 40 5.46 -9.10 12.85
N SER A 41 5.09 -7.94 13.40
CA SER A 41 3.96 -7.14 12.93
C SER A 41 4.34 -6.34 11.70
N GLN A 42 3.53 -6.44 10.64
CA GLN A 42 3.75 -5.75 9.38
C GLN A 42 3.23 -4.31 9.41
N ALA A 43 2.08 -4.10 10.05
CA ALA A 43 1.41 -2.79 10.05
C ALA A 43 1.76 -1.91 11.28
N PHE A 44 2.05 -2.50 12.45
CA PHE A 44 2.13 -1.76 13.72
C PHE A 44 3.51 -1.84 14.40
N HIS A 45 4.60 -2.07 13.65
CA HIS A 45 5.96 -2.18 14.19
C HIS A 45 6.33 -1.03 15.16
N THR A 46 6.04 0.22 14.79
CA THR A 46 6.41 1.41 15.58
C THR A 46 5.71 1.46 16.94
N LEU A 47 4.43 1.06 17.01
CA LEU A 47 3.66 1.01 18.25
C LEU A 47 4.30 0.04 19.25
N TYR A 48 4.69 -1.15 18.78
CA TYR A 48 5.31 -2.18 19.61
C TYR A 48 6.75 -1.85 19.97
N ALA A 49 7.54 -1.23 19.09
CA ALA A 49 8.89 -0.79 19.39
C ALA A 49 8.91 0.27 20.52
N ILE A 50 8.00 1.24 20.46
CA ILE A 50 7.83 2.24 21.53
C ILE A 50 7.40 1.55 22.84
N SER A 51 6.45 0.61 22.76
CA SER A 51 5.98 -0.15 23.92
C SER A 51 7.08 -0.98 24.58
N GLY A 52 7.95 -1.60 23.77
CA GLY A 52 9.13 -2.33 24.23
C GLY A 52 10.12 -1.43 24.95
N ALA A 53 10.43 -0.26 24.38
CA ALA A 53 11.29 0.74 25.02
C ALA A 53 10.72 1.22 26.37
N MET A 54 9.40 1.42 26.48
CA MET A 54 8.76 1.78 27.75
C MET A 54 8.84 0.65 28.78
N CYS A 55 8.71 -0.61 28.37
CA CYS A 55 8.89 -1.75 29.27
C CYS A 55 10.34 -1.85 29.77
N VAL A 56 11.34 -1.61 28.90
CA VAL A 56 12.76 -1.58 29.29
C VAL A 56 13.02 -0.48 30.33
N LEU A 57 12.46 0.72 30.14
CA LEU A 57 12.51 1.78 31.16
C LEU A 57 11.85 1.36 32.48
N GLY A 58 10.79 0.54 32.43
CA GLY A 58 10.14 -0.06 33.59
C GLY A 58 11.02 -1.03 34.36
N VAL A 59 11.81 -1.85 33.65
CA VAL A 59 12.82 -2.75 34.23
C VAL A 59 13.90 -1.93 34.95
N PHE A 60 14.47 -0.93 34.29
CA PHE A 60 15.48 -0.05 34.89
C PHE A 60 14.93 0.70 36.12
N GLY A 61 13.74 1.29 36.00
CA GLY A 61 13.09 2.01 37.10
C GLY A 61 12.84 1.12 38.32
N SER A 62 12.40 -0.12 38.10
CA SER A 62 12.16 -1.10 39.17
C SER A 62 13.45 -1.58 39.83
N GLY A 63 14.52 -1.79 39.03
CA GLY A 63 15.84 -2.18 39.52
C GLY A 63 16.49 -1.10 40.40
N VAL A 64 16.41 0.17 39.99
CA VAL A 64 16.85 1.31 40.81
C VAL A 64 16.07 1.38 42.13
N GLY A 65 14.79 0.99 42.12
CA GLY A 65 13.93 0.93 43.31
C GLY A 65 14.36 -0.09 44.39
N TRP A 66 15.24 -1.05 44.07
CA TRP A 66 15.79 -1.97 45.08
C TRP A 66 16.91 -1.36 45.92
N ILE A 67 17.56 -0.32 45.41
CA ILE A 67 18.60 0.40 46.14
C ILE A 67 17.92 1.16 47.29
N LYS A 68 18.29 0.84 48.54
CA LYS A 68 17.72 1.41 49.77
C LYS A 68 18.19 2.85 50.02
N ALA A 69 18.14 3.69 49.00
CA ALA A 69 18.50 5.10 49.05
C ALA A 69 17.30 5.95 48.62
N THR A 70 17.01 6.99 49.41
CA THR A 70 15.97 7.97 49.08
C THR A 70 16.08 8.56 47.66
N PRO A 71 17.27 8.95 47.15
CA PRO A 71 17.38 9.41 45.76
C PRO A 71 17.04 8.30 44.76
N ALA A 72 17.38 7.04 45.03
CA ALA A 72 17.03 5.93 44.14
C ALA A 72 15.51 5.67 44.09
N LEU A 73 14.81 5.81 45.21
CA LEU A 73 13.34 5.73 45.24
C LEU A 73 12.68 6.89 44.47
N VAL A 74 13.29 8.08 44.47
CA VAL A 74 12.84 9.21 43.66
C VAL A 74 13.00 8.92 42.16
N TRP A 75 14.17 8.40 41.75
CA TRP A 75 14.40 7.98 40.38
C TRP A 75 13.46 6.85 39.93
N CYS A 76 13.23 5.86 40.81
CA CYS A 76 12.25 4.80 40.60
C CYS A 76 10.84 5.38 40.34
N MET A 77 10.43 6.38 41.12
CA MET A 77 9.13 7.03 40.94
C MET A 77 9.03 7.76 39.60
N LEU A 78 10.13 8.42 39.21
CA LEU A 78 10.21 9.18 37.97
C LEU A 78 10.03 8.28 36.75
N PHE A 79 10.77 7.18 36.69
CA PHE A 79 10.62 6.19 35.61
C PHE A 79 9.24 5.54 35.65
N ALA A 80 8.74 5.15 36.83
CA ALA A 80 7.44 4.49 36.95
C ALA A 80 6.28 5.36 36.41
N ILE A 81 6.30 6.68 36.64
CA ILE A 81 5.28 7.59 36.10
C ILE A 81 5.31 7.63 34.58
N GLY A 82 6.50 7.76 33.97
CA GLY A 82 6.64 7.76 32.52
C GLY A 82 6.16 6.45 31.89
N VAL A 83 6.57 5.31 32.47
CA VAL A 83 6.19 3.98 32.00
C VAL A 83 4.68 3.75 32.15
N CYS A 84 4.08 4.16 33.26
CA CYS A 84 2.63 4.05 33.47
C CYS A 84 1.85 4.83 32.41
N TYR A 85 2.24 6.08 32.11
CA TYR A 85 1.60 6.87 31.07
C TYR A 85 1.77 6.21 29.69
N GLY A 86 3.00 5.83 29.33
CA GLY A 86 3.30 5.24 28.01
C GLY A 86 2.58 3.92 27.76
N THR A 87 2.57 3.02 28.75
CA THR A 87 1.93 1.69 28.62
C THR A 87 0.41 1.76 28.61
N ILE A 88 -0.21 2.73 29.29
CA ILE A 88 -1.65 2.98 29.18
C ILE A 88 -2.00 3.53 27.79
N CYS A 89 -1.20 4.47 27.28
CA CYS A 89 -1.40 5.02 25.94
C CYS A 89 -1.25 3.95 24.86
N THR A 90 -0.13 3.22 24.84
CA THR A 90 0.11 2.22 23.79
C THR A 90 -0.80 1.01 23.94
N GLY A 91 -1.06 0.54 25.17
CA GLY A 91 -1.97 -0.57 25.42
C GLY A 91 -3.43 -0.25 25.02
N GLY A 92 -3.89 0.98 25.24
CA GLY A 92 -5.21 1.42 24.80
C GLY A 92 -5.32 1.58 23.27
N LEU A 93 -4.27 2.09 22.62
CA LEU A 93 -4.20 2.18 21.16
C LEU A 93 -4.27 0.80 20.50
N CYS A 94 -3.68 -0.24 21.11
CA CYS A 94 -3.80 -1.61 20.59
C CYS A 94 -5.25 -2.07 20.45
N PHE A 95 -6.11 -1.75 21.43
CA PHE A 95 -7.55 -2.08 21.36
C PHE A 95 -8.30 -1.20 20.38
N LEU A 96 -7.95 0.08 20.29
CA LEU A 96 -8.58 1.02 19.37
C LEU A 96 -8.27 0.69 17.90
N PHE A 97 -7.15 0.04 17.62
CA PHE A 97 -6.75 -0.36 16.27
C PHE A 97 -7.33 -1.68 15.77
N LEU A 98 -7.97 -2.49 16.62
CA LEU A 98 -8.60 -3.77 16.23
C LEU A 98 -9.54 -3.70 15.01
N PRO A 99 -10.47 -2.73 14.91
CA PRO A 99 -11.37 -2.66 13.76
C PRO A 99 -10.67 -2.21 12.47
N TYR A 100 -9.50 -1.56 12.56
CA TYR A 100 -8.78 -0.97 11.43
C TYR A 100 -7.68 -1.88 10.85
N VAL A 101 -7.42 -3.04 11.46
CA VAL A 101 -6.37 -3.98 11.03
C VAL A 101 -6.50 -4.36 9.55
N THR A 102 -7.73 -4.63 9.10
CA THR A 102 -8.00 -5.04 7.72
C THR A 102 -7.61 -3.96 6.72
N GLY A 103 -8.01 -2.71 6.97
CA GLY A 103 -7.73 -1.59 6.06
C GLY A 103 -6.25 -1.21 6.02
N GLU A 104 -5.55 -1.28 7.15
CA GLU A 104 -4.12 -0.98 7.19
C GLU A 104 -3.25 -2.10 6.63
N LEU A 105 -3.62 -3.35 6.91
CA LEU A 105 -2.92 -4.45 6.28
C LEU A 105 -3.17 -4.46 4.78
N ALA A 106 -4.38 -4.12 4.31
CA ALA A 106 -4.67 -3.92 2.89
C ALA A 106 -3.81 -2.79 2.29
N SER A 107 -3.71 -1.62 2.92
CA SER A 107 -2.84 -0.51 2.47
C SER A 107 -1.34 -0.87 2.48
N TYR A 108 -0.89 -1.61 3.49
CA TYR A 108 0.50 -2.08 3.59
C TYR A 108 0.79 -3.14 2.54
N THR A 109 -0.12 -4.09 2.36
CA THR A 109 -0.02 -5.06 1.27
C THR A 109 -0.13 -4.36 -0.06
N ASP A 110 -0.95 -3.32 -0.23
CA ASP A 110 -1.12 -2.61 -1.50
C ASP A 110 0.13 -1.81 -1.91
N LYS A 111 0.93 -1.33 -0.94
CA LYS A 111 2.30 -0.84 -1.20
C LYS A 111 3.25 -1.94 -1.72
N LEU A 112 2.90 -3.20 -1.51
CA LEU A 112 3.49 -4.40 -2.09
C LEU A 112 2.60 -5.01 -3.22
N TYR A 113 1.41 -4.45 -3.54
CA TYR A 113 0.51 -4.91 -4.62
C TYR A 113 0.99 -4.38 -5.98
N ALA A 114 2.20 -4.75 -6.35
CA ALA A 114 2.33 -5.42 -7.64
C ALA A 114 1.97 -6.93 -7.52
N GLN A 115 1.77 -7.47 -6.30
CA GLN A 115 1.47 -8.88 -6.07
C GLN A 115 0.05 -9.16 -5.54
N SER A 116 -0.71 -9.86 -6.38
CA SER A 116 -1.69 -10.93 -6.05
C SER A 116 -3.19 -10.58 -5.88
N VAL A 117 -3.92 -10.86 -6.96
CA VAL A 117 -5.35 -11.28 -7.01
C VAL A 117 -5.57 -12.65 -6.32
N LEU A 118 -4.63 -13.09 -5.48
CA LEU A 118 -4.46 -14.48 -5.10
C LEU A 118 -4.06 -14.57 -3.62
N LEU A 119 -4.98 -14.21 -2.72
CA LEU A 119 -5.17 -14.79 -1.37
C LEU A 119 -5.98 -13.86 -0.44
N GLN A 120 -7.30 -13.84 -0.63
CA GLN A 120 -8.22 -13.33 0.39
C GLN A 120 -8.09 -14.12 1.71
N GLN A 121 -7.66 -15.39 1.64
CA GLN A 121 -7.50 -16.29 2.79
C GLN A 121 -6.18 -16.09 3.56
N THR A 122 -5.04 -15.76 2.92
CA THR A 122 -3.85 -15.35 3.70
C THR A 122 -3.98 -13.95 4.23
N LEU A 123 -4.69 -13.05 3.54
CA LEU A 123 -5.02 -11.76 4.13
C LEU A 123 -5.88 -11.98 5.38
N ALA A 124 -6.89 -12.86 5.34
CA ALA A 124 -7.67 -13.22 6.52
C ALA A 124 -6.82 -13.85 7.64
N ASN A 125 -5.89 -14.76 7.32
CA ASN A 125 -4.99 -15.36 8.31
C ASN A 125 -4.02 -14.34 8.91
N LYS A 126 -3.43 -13.46 8.10
CA LYS A 126 -2.55 -12.38 8.56
C LYS A 126 -3.32 -11.34 9.38
N VAL A 127 -4.53 -10.96 8.97
CA VAL A 127 -5.43 -10.11 9.75
C VAL A 127 -5.74 -10.75 11.10
N ASN A 128 -6.02 -12.05 11.14
CA ASN A 128 -6.27 -12.76 12.39
C ASN A 128 -5.03 -12.79 13.28
N GLN A 129 -3.84 -13.03 12.72
CA GLN A 129 -2.58 -12.98 13.47
C GLN A 129 -2.30 -11.58 14.04
N GLU A 130 -2.46 -10.52 13.25
CA GLU A 130 -2.29 -9.14 13.70
C GLU A 130 -3.32 -8.75 14.77
N ARG A 131 -4.57 -9.19 14.63
CA ARG A 131 -5.60 -9.02 15.68
C ARG A 131 -5.18 -9.71 16.98
N VAL A 132 -4.64 -10.92 16.90
CA VAL A 132 -4.12 -11.63 18.09
C VAL A 132 -2.96 -10.87 18.71
N TYR A 133 -2.02 -10.34 17.93
CA TYR A 133 -0.92 -9.52 18.45
C TYR A 133 -1.42 -8.26 19.15
N LEU A 134 -2.44 -7.57 18.60
CA LEU A 134 -3.02 -6.39 19.22
C LEU A 134 -3.75 -6.71 20.52
N ILE A 135 -4.53 -7.80 20.56
CA ILE A 135 -5.23 -8.22 21.78
C ILE A 135 -4.21 -8.61 22.86
N VAL A 136 -3.29 -9.52 22.55
CA VAL A 136 -2.31 -10.03 23.53
C VAL A 136 -1.37 -8.91 23.99
N GLY A 137 -0.88 -8.10 23.05
CA GLY A 137 -0.06 -6.92 23.35
C GLY A 137 -0.78 -5.89 24.20
N GLY A 138 -2.02 -5.55 23.85
CA GLY A 138 -2.85 -4.61 24.60
C GLY A 138 -3.10 -5.07 26.04
N VAL A 139 -3.50 -6.34 26.24
CA VAL A 139 -3.74 -6.90 27.58
C VAL A 139 -2.47 -6.85 28.43
N ILE A 140 -1.33 -7.32 27.92
CA ILE A 140 -0.07 -7.34 28.66
C ILE A 140 0.38 -5.92 29.02
N LEU A 141 0.28 -4.96 28.09
CA LEU A 141 0.64 -3.57 28.34
C LEU A 141 -0.24 -2.91 29.40
N LEU A 142 -1.55 -3.18 29.41
CA LEU A 142 -2.46 -2.68 30.44
C LEU A 142 -2.17 -3.32 31.82
N ILE A 143 -1.78 -4.59 31.88
CA ILE A 143 -1.33 -5.24 33.12
C ILE A 143 -0.05 -4.58 33.65
N VAL A 144 0.92 -4.29 32.77
CA VAL A 144 2.14 -3.53 33.13
C VAL A 144 1.77 -2.12 33.61
N GLY A 145 0.83 -1.45 32.95
CA GLY A 145 0.29 -0.14 33.37
C GLY A 145 -0.36 -0.19 34.76
N ALA A 146 -1.14 -1.23 35.07
CA ALA A 146 -1.76 -1.41 36.38
C ALA A 146 -0.71 -1.72 37.47
N ALA A 147 0.30 -2.54 37.16
CA ALA A 147 1.40 -2.87 38.06
C ALA A 147 2.27 -1.64 38.38
N THR A 148 2.59 -0.83 37.37
CA THR A 148 3.31 0.44 37.54
C THR A 148 2.50 1.45 38.35
N ALA A 149 1.19 1.58 38.11
CA ALA A 149 0.31 2.43 38.91
C ALA A 149 0.26 2.00 40.39
N TYR A 150 0.22 0.69 40.65
CA TYR A 150 0.32 0.14 42.01
C TYR A 150 1.65 0.51 42.68
N LEU A 151 2.76 0.39 41.95
CA LEU A 151 4.09 0.79 42.41
C LEU A 151 4.13 2.28 42.77
N ILE A 152 3.64 3.16 41.89
CA ILE A 152 3.55 4.61 42.15
C ILE A 152 2.77 4.89 43.44
N ARG A 153 1.64 4.20 43.66
CA ARG A 153 0.83 4.38 44.88
C ARG A 153 1.58 3.98 46.15
N LYS A 154 2.36 2.90 46.13
CA LYS A 154 3.20 2.49 47.27
C LYS A 154 4.34 3.47 47.50
N LEU A 155 4.95 3.95 46.41
CA LEU A 155 6.06 4.88 46.44
C LEU A 155 5.64 6.27 46.94
N HIS A 156 4.44 6.72 46.59
CA HIS A 156 3.81 7.93 47.15
C HIS A 156 3.68 7.86 48.68
N ARG A 157 3.21 6.72 49.22
CA ARG A 157 3.12 6.51 50.68
C ARG A 157 4.48 6.48 51.35
N ALA A 158 5.52 6.00 50.66
CA ALA A 158 6.88 5.89 51.20
C ALA A 158 7.67 7.20 51.15
N LEU A 159 7.61 7.95 50.03
CA LEU A 159 8.31 9.22 49.84
C LEU A 159 7.63 10.40 50.55
N GLY A 160 6.33 10.27 50.84
CA GLY A 160 5.49 11.30 51.42
C GLY A 160 4.97 12.30 50.38
N GLU A 161 3.86 12.95 50.72
CA GLU A 161 3.07 13.82 49.80
C GLU A 161 3.93 14.90 49.13
N LYS A 162 4.80 15.58 49.89
CA LYS A 162 5.63 16.68 49.37
C LYS A 162 6.60 16.24 48.28
N ARG A 163 7.38 15.18 48.54
CA ARG A 163 8.41 14.72 47.60
C ARG A 163 7.78 14.07 46.38
N SER A 164 6.72 13.30 46.60
CA SER A 164 5.98 12.64 45.53
C SER A 164 5.37 13.64 44.54
N ALA A 165 4.79 14.76 45.02
CA ALA A 165 4.26 15.81 44.15
C ALA A 165 5.37 16.49 43.33
N ALA A 166 6.51 16.81 43.95
CA ALA A 166 7.64 17.40 43.23
C ALA A 166 8.21 16.44 42.16
N THR A 167 8.35 15.15 42.47
CA THR A 167 8.83 14.15 41.50
C THR A 167 7.84 13.92 40.37
N PHE A 168 6.54 14.06 40.62
CA PHE A 168 5.50 13.95 39.59
C PHE A 168 5.61 15.08 38.55
N LEU A 169 5.84 16.32 39.00
CA LEU A 169 6.11 17.45 38.10
C LEU A 169 7.43 17.28 37.32
N GLN A 170 8.48 16.77 37.97
CA GLN A 170 9.79 16.56 37.31
C GLN A 170 9.75 15.44 36.27
N ALA A 171 8.99 14.36 36.51
CA ALA A 171 8.82 13.27 35.55
C ALA A 171 8.21 13.77 34.23
N PHE A 172 7.20 14.63 34.32
CA PHE A 172 6.60 15.27 33.16
C PHE A 172 7.60 16.11 32.37
N SER A 173 8.36 16.98 33.05
CA SER A 173 9.33 17.84 32.40
C SER A 173 10.43 17.07 31.66
N ILE A 174 10.93 15.98 32.23
CA ILE A 174 12.00 15.18 31.62
C ILE A 174 11.52 14.49 30.34
N GLY A 175 10.26 14.05 30.28
CA GLY A 175 9.69 13.46 29.06
C GLY A 175 9.34 14.49 27.98
N MET A 176 8.80 15.65 28.37
CA MET A 176 8.29 16.64 27.40
C MET A 176 9.37 17.55 26.80
N ILE A 177 10.52 17.72 27.47
CA ILE A 177 11.62 18.54 26.94
C ILE A 177 12.18 17.94 25.62
N PRO A 178 12.58 16.65 25.54
CA PRO A 178 13.00 16.04 24.28
C PRO A 178 11.89 16.04 23.23
N PHE A 179 10.65 15.74 23.62
CA PHE A 179 9.50 15.75 22.71
C PHE A 179 9.26 17.14 22.10
N SER A 180 9.38 18.19 22.90
CA SER A 180 9.30 19.57 22.42
C SER A 180 10.40 19.90 21.42
N PHE A 181 11.64 19.48 21.64
CA PHE A 181 12.71 19.68 20.67
C PHE A 181 12.44 18.96 19.34
N ILE A 182 11.89 17.74 19.41
CA ILE A 182 11.47 17.00 18.21
C ILE A 182 10.37 17.75 17.46
N LEU A 183 9.36 18.28 18.14
CA LEU A 183 8.30 19.07 17.50
C LEU A 183 8.82 20.38 16.88
N VAL A 184 9.76 21.04 17.55
CA VAL A 184 10.42 22.26 17.05
C VAL A 184 11.25 21.94 15.79
N ALA A 185 12.06 20.88 15.84
CA ALA A 185 12.86 20.43 14.70
C ALA A 185 11.99 19.93 13.53
N GLY A 186 10.92 19.18 13.84
CA GLY A 186 9.96 18.68 12.87
C GLY A 186 9.18 19.80 12.19
N GLY A 187 8.70 20.79 12.96
CA GLY A 187 8.07 21.99 12.41
C GLY A 187 9.00 22.75 11.46
N GLN A 188 10.28 22.92 11.85
CA GLN A 188 11.29 23.54 11.01
C GLN A 188 11.57 22.75 9.72
N TYR A 189 11.65 21.42 9.82
CA TYR A 189 11.84 20.54 8.67
C TYR A 189 10.67 20.66 7.68
N ILE A 190 9.42 20.65 8.17
CA ILE A 190 8.22 20.80 7.33
C ILE A 190 8.22 22.14 6.61
N ILE A 191 8.61 23.23 7.31
CA ILE A 191 8.68 24.58 6.72
C ILE A 191 9.75 24.65 5.62
N THR A 192 10.91 24.03 5.85
CA THR A 192 12.06 24.10 4.93
C THR A 192 11.91 23.20 3.71
N SER A 193 11.16 22.09 3.84
CA SER A 193 11.01 21.11 2.75
C SER A 193 10.09 21.58 1.61
N GLN A 194 9.22 22.58 1.82
CA GLN A 194 8.31 23.20 0.82
C GLN A 194 7.48 22.21 -0.05
N THR A 195 7.33 20.95 0.35
CA THR A 195 6.77 19.88 -0.48
C THR A 195 5.26 19.99 -0.75
N LEU A 196 4.51 20.80 0.01
CA LEU A 196 3.08 21.05 -0.21
C LEU A 196 2.73 22.53 -0.04
N ALA A 197 1.75 23.03 -0.80
CA ALA A 197 1.22 24.39 -0.69
C ALA A 197 0.64 24.73 0.70
N SER A 198 0.22 23.72 1.48
CA SER A 198 -0.28 23.86 2.86
C SER A 198 0.79 23.56 3.94
N ALA A 199 1.96 23.03 3.56
CA ALA A 199 3.07 22.70 4.45
C ALA A 199 3.49 23.85 5.40
N PRO A 200 3.54 25.14 4.99
CA PRO A 200 3.99 26.18 5.90
C PRO A 200 3.05 26.38 7.09
N TYR A 201 1.73 26.19 6.93
CA TYR A 201 0.77 26.36 8.03
C TYR A 201 0.88 25.25 9.06
N THR A 202 0.98 24.00 8.59
CA THR A 202 1.17 22.82 9.45
C THR A 202 2.52 22.88 10.17
N GLY A 203 3.58 23.31 9.48
CA GLY A 203 4.91 23.49 10.07
C GLY A 203 4.97 24.60 11.12
N ILE A 204 4.31 25.75 10.89
CA ILE A 204 4.21 26.82 11.89
C ILE A 204 3.42 26.36 13.13
N PHE A 205 2.30 25.67 12.92
CA PHE A 205 1.47 25.18 14.02
C PHE A 205 2.22 24.17 14.90
N THR A 206 2.89 23.20 14.28
CA THR A 206 3.69 22.18 14.99
C THR A 206 4.86 22.82 15.74
N PHE A 207 5.53 23.81 15.16
CA PHE A 207 6.59 24.56 15.81
C PHE A 207 6.09 25.37 17.03
N LEU A 208 4.96 26.09 16.91
CA LEU A 208 4.34 26.83 18.01
C LEU A 208 3.89 25.90 19.15
N CYS A 209 3.33 24.74 18.80
CA CYS A 209 2.98 23.70 19.77
C CYS A 209 4.23 23.23 20.52
N GLY A 210 5.33 22.97 19.81
CA GLY A 210 6.62 22.60 20.39
C GLY A 210 7.13 23.63 21.42
N ILE A 211 7.09 24.93 21.09
CA ILE A 211 7.47 26.01 22.02
C ILE A 211 6.56 26.06 23.25
N LEU A 212 5.24 25.95 23.06
CA LEU A 212 4.30 25.99 24.18
C LEU A 212 4.55 24.85 25.17
N VAL A 213 4.73 23.63 24.65
CA VAL A 213 5.06 22.44 25.44
C VAL A 213 6.39 22.65 26.18
N PHE A 214 7.39 23.25 25.53
CA PHE A 214 8.66 23.56 26.16
C PHE A 214 8.51 24.47 27.38
N VAL A 215 7.79 25.58 27.21
CA VAL A 215 7.58 26.58 28.26
C VAL A 215 6.87 25.96 29.45
N LEU A 216 5.85 25.13 29.21
CA LEU A 216 5.15 24.38 30.26
C LEU A 216 6.08 23.41 30.99
N ALA A 217 6.90 22.66 30.24
CA ALA A 217 7.85 21.70 30.80
C ALA A 217 8.91 22.39 31.68
N LEU A 218 9.45 23.54 31.24
CA LEU A 218 10.37 24.34 32.04
C LEU A 218 9.72 24.94 33.28
N MET A 219 8.49 25.46 33.17
CA MET A 219 7.77 25.99 34.32
C MET A 219 7.54 24.92 35.39
N ALA A 220 7.20 23.69 34.99
CA ALA A 220 7.09 22.55 35.91
C ALA A 220 8.43 22.17 36.54
N PHE A 221 9.52 22.14 35.76
CA PHE A 221 10.86 21.77 36.24
C PHE A 221 11.40 22.79 37.23
N ILE A 222 11.40 24.07 36.85
CA ILE A 222 11.87 25.18 37.68
C ILE A 222 10.94 25.36 38.89
N GLY A 223 9.63 25.21 38.70
CA GLY A 223 8.63 25.36 39.76
C GLY A 223 8.78 24.32 40.86
N SER A 224 9.00 23.07 40.47
CA SER A 224 9.25 21.96 41.41
C SER A 224 10.64 22.04 42.05
N ALA A 225 11.69 22.41 41.30
CA ALA A 225 13.06 22.47 41.80
C ALA A 225 13.29 23.62 42.82
N PHE A 226 12.67 24.78 42.60
CA PHE A 226 12.87 25.97 43.44
C PHE A 226 11.74 26.22 44.45
N GLU A 227 10.67 25.41 44.42
CA GLU A 227 9.46 25.60 45.26
C GLU A 227 8.90 27.03 45.15
N TYR A 228 8.94 27.61 43.95
CA TYR A 228 8.55 29.01 43.73
C TYR A 228 7.04 29.12 43.52
N ARG A 229 6.37 29.69 44.54
CA ARG A 229 4.91 29.72 44.68
C ARG A 229 4.16 30.31 43.48
N ARG A 230 4.61 31.45 42.94
CA ARG A 230 3.90 32.12 41.84
C ARG A 230 3.99 31.30 40.56
N LEU A 231 5.15 30.73 40.26
CA LEU A 231 5.38 29.91 39.06
C LEU A 231 4.59 28.59 39.12
N LEU A 232 4.50 27.97 40.31
CA LEU A 232 3.72 26.75 40.50
C LEU A 232 2.21 27.01 40.36
N ASN A 233 1.74 28.17 40.82
CA ASN A 233 0.34 28.59 40.64
C ASN A 233 0.02 28.90 39.17
N THR A 234 0.91 29.60 38.45
CA THR A 234 0.73 29.85 37.02
C THR A 234 0.76 28.57 36.21
N PHE A 235 1.68 27.65 36.52
CA PHE A 235 1.74 26.33 35.88
C PHE A 235 0.45 25.53 36.11
N SER A 236 -0.08 25.52 37.35
CA SER A 236 -1.33 24.84 37.67
C SER A 236 -2.51 25.34 36.83
N TRP A 237 -2.63 26.66 36.64
CA TRP A 237 -3.66 27.24 35.78
C TRP A 237 -3.49 26.85 34.31
N PHE A 238 -2.28 26.97 33.76
CA PHE A 238 -2.04 26.59 32.36
C PHE A 238 -2.27 25.09 32.11
N SER A 239 -1.80 24.24 33.02
CA SER A 239 -1.99 22.78 32.94
C SER A 239 -3.48 22.41 33.07
N PHE A 240 -4.23 23.11 33.90
CA PHE A 240 -5.69 22.93 34.02
C PHE A 240 -6.43 23.32 32.73
N ILE A 241 -6.14 24.51 32.19
CA ILE A 241 -6.75 25.00 30.94
C ILE A 241 -6.40 24.05 29.80
N LEU A 242 -5.12 23.67 29.65
CA LEU A 242 -4.68 22.74 28.61
C LEU A 242 -5.35 21.37 28.77
N GLY A 243 -5.48 20.86 30.00
CA GLY A 243 -6.17 19.60 30.28
C GLY A 243 -7.64 19.61 29.83
N ILE A 244 -8.36 20.70 30.12
CA ILE A 244 -9.76 20.87 29.66
C ILE A 244 -9.82 21.02 28.15
N MET A 245 -8.92 21.80 27.54
CA MET A 245 -8.88 21.98 26.08
C MET A 245 -8.59 20.67 25.34
N LEU A 246 -7.70 19.82 25.87
CA LEU A 246 -7.43 18.50 25.30
C LEU A 246 -8.64 17.56 25.41
N LEU A 247 -9.34 17.58 26.55
CA LEU A 247 -10.58 16.80 26.71
C LEU A 247 -11.70 17.30 25.80
N ALA A 248 -11.90 18.62 25.70
CA ALA A 248 -12.87 19.23 24.80
C ALA A 248 -12.52 18.95 23.32
N GLY A 249 -11.24 19.03 22.96
CA GLY A 249 -10.74 18.70 21.64
C GLY A 249 -10.93 17.22 21.29
N ALA A 250 -10.72 16.31 22.24
CA ALA A 250 -10.99 14.89 22.04
C ALA A 250 -12.48 14.61 21.80
N ILE A 251 -13.37 15.23 22.58
CA ILE A 251 -14.82 15.11 22.38
C ILE A 251 -15.21 15.67 21.00
N ALA A 252 -14.65 16.82 20.62
CA ALA A 252 -14.88 17.41 19.30
C ALA A 252 -14.42 16.48 18.18
N CYS A 253 -13.23 15.88 18.27
CA CYS A 253 -12.71 14.96 17.26
C CYS A 253 -13.57 13.70 17.13
N PHE A 254 -14.09 13.14 18.23
CA PHE A 254 -15.04 12.02 18.17
C PHE A 254 -16.35 12.39 17.47
N VAL A 255 -16.91 13.57 17.78
CA VAL A 255 -18.15 14.05 17.14
C VAL A 255 -17.93 14.39 15.67
N ILE A 256 -16.76 14.95 15.33
CA ILE A 256 -16.42 15.37 13.98
C ILE A 256 -16.11 14.18 13.07
N SER A 257 -15.70 13.03 13.61
CA SER A 257 -15.33 11.85 12.80
C SER A 257 -16.42 11.44 11.81
N SER A 258 -17.69 11.42 12.23
CA SER A 258 -18.83 11.09 11.35
C SER A 258 -19.10 12.15 10.28
N ASN A 259 -18.89 13.42 10.63
CA ASN A 259 -19.08 14.53 9.68
C ASN A 259 -17.93 14.59 8.66
N VAL A 260 -16.72 14.22 9.07
CA VAL A 260 -15.54 14.14 8.20
C VAL A 260 -15.71 13.03 7.18
N GLU A 261 -16.26 11.87 7.57
CA GLU A 261 -16.60 10.80 6.62
C GLU A 261 -17.53 11.31 5.51
N GLN A 262 -18.62 12.01 5.87
CA GLN A 262 -19.54 12.60 4.90
C GLN A 262 -18.85 13.67 4.03
N SER A 263 -18.07 14.57 4.64
CA SER A 263 -17.38 15.63 3.91
C SER A 263 -16.31 15.11 2.95
N ILE A 264 -15.60 14.04 3.32
CA ILE A 264 -14.67 13.32 2.43
C ILE A 264 -15.45 12.64 1.32
N ALA A 265 -16.62 12.06 1.63
CA ALA A 265 -17.44 11.40 0.65
C ALA A 265 -17.96 12.34 -0.45
N ASP A 266 -18.36 13.55 -0.05
CA ASP A 266 -18.89 14.58 -0.94
C ASP A 266 -17.79 15.25 -1.80
N ASN A 267 -16.58 15.42 -1.24
CA ASN A 267 -15.48 16.15 -1.90
C ASN A 267 -14.34 15.26 -2.42
N TRP A 268 -14.57 13.95 -2.53
CA TRP A 268 -13.54 12.96 -2.88
C TRP A 268 -12.76 13.29 -4.16
N THR A 269 -13.47 13.76 -5.20
CA THR A 269 -12.88 14.11 -6.50
C THR A 269 -11.84 15.22 -6.41
N VAL A 270 -12.04 16.19 -5.50
CA VAL A 270 -11.10 17.28 -5.26
C VAL A 270 -9.96 16.81 -4.36
N ILE A 271 -10.27 16.09 -3.28
CA ILE A 271 -9.29 15.62 -2.29
C ILE A 271 -8.25 14.70 -2.95
N ARG A 272 -8.68 13.75 -3.79
CA ARG A 272 -7.75 12.81 -4.44
C ARG A 272 -6.73 13.51 -5.35
N VAL A 273 -7.07 14.65 -5.94
CA VAL A 273 -6.13 15.39 -6.81
C VAL A 273 -5.00 16.02 -5.99
N VAL A 274 -5.32 16.48 -4.77
CA VAL A 274 -4.37 17.17 -3.87
C VAL A 274 -3.47 16.21 -3.09
N LEU A 275 -3.90 14.96 -2.87
CA LEU A 275 -3.09 13.97 -2.17
C LEU A 275 -1.82 13.60 -2.97
N PRO A 276 -0.67 13.44 -2.30
CA PRO A 276 0.57 13.07 -2.97
C PRO A 276 0.41 11.70 -3.67
N PRO A 277 1.04 11.50 -4.84
CA PRO A 277 0.94 10.25 -5.59
C PRO A 277 1.49 9.04 -4.82
N THR A 278 2.36 9.27 -3.85
CA THR A 278 2.95 8.24 -2.98
C THR A 278 1.99 7.67 -1.93
N LEU A 279 0.83 8.31 -1.69
CA LEU A 279 -0.16 7.84 -0.74
C LEU A 279 -1.15 6.90 -1.43
N GLN A 280 -1.03 5.59 -1.20
CA GLN A 280 -1.93 4.56 -1.79
C GLN A 280 -3.41 4.82 -1.52
N ALA A 281 -3.75 5.33 -0.34
CA ALA A 281 -5.11 5.72 0.02
C ALA A 281 -5.71 6.82 -0.90
N ARG A 282 -4.94 7.44 -1.81
CA ARG A 282 -5.42 8.33 -2.86
C ARG A 282 -6.34 7.63 -3.86
N TYR A 283 -6.16 6.33 -4.08
CA TYR A 283 -6.85 5.58 -5.14
C TYR A 283 -8.10 4.86 -4.64
N ASP A 284 -8.19 4.58 -3.33
CA ASP A 284 -9.36 3.96 -2.70
C ASP A 284 -9.97 4.90 -1.64
N LYS A 285 -11.20 5.34 -1.93
CA LYS A 285 -12.01 6.19 -1.05
C LYS A 285 -12.26 5.54 0.31
N ALA A 286 -12.59 4.25 0.34
CA ALA A 286 -12.93 3.55 1.58
C ALA A 286 -11.70 3.39 2.48
N GLN A 287 -10.54 3.05 1.90
CA GLN A 287 -9.28 3.00 2.64
C GLN A 287 -8.89 4.37 3.21
N PHE A 288 -9.07 5.45 2.45
CA PHE A 288 -8.78 6.81 2.94
C PHE A 288 -9.66 7.21 4.13
N VAL A 289 -10.95 6.90 4.06
CA VAL A 289 -11.88 7.15 5.17
C VAL A 289 -11.45 6.39 6.42
N LEU A 290 -11.13 5.09 6.30
CA LEU A 290 -10.64 4.28 7.41
C LEU A 290 -9.33 4.82 8.01
N PHE A 291 -8.41 5.27 7.15
CA PHE A 291 -7.14 5.88 7.58
C PHE A 291 -7.38 7.16 8.39
N VAL A 292 -8.24 8.06 7.90
CA VAL A 292 -8.56 9.33 8.58
C VAL A 292 -9.27 9.05 9.91
N GLN A 293 -10.25 8.14 9.91
CA GLN A 293 -11.01 7.77 11.10
C GLN A 293 -10.09 7.20 12.20
N ARG A 294 -9.24 6.22 11.86
CA ARG A 294 -8.27 5.65 12.80
C ARG A 294 -7.40 6.73 13.44
N ASN A 295 -6.88 7.65 12.64
CA ASN A 295 -6.00 8.72 13.14
C ASN A 295 -6.75 9.70 14.04
N LEU A 296 -7.98 10.08 13.69
CA LEU A 296 -8.82 10.95 14.52
C LEU A 296 -9.15 10.28 15.86
N GLU A 297 -9.52 9.00 15.85
CA GLU A 297 -9.81 8.24 17.07
C GLU A 297 -8.56 8.04 17.94
N ALA A 298 -7.40 7.77 17.33
CA ALA A 298 -6.12 7.67 18.04
C ALA A 298 -5.74 8.98 18.73
N VAL A 299 -5.82 10.10 18.00
CA VAL A 299 -5.55 11.45 18.53
C VAL A 299 -6.51 11.77 19.68
N SER A 300 -7.79 11.42 19.52
CA SER A 300 -8.81 11.63 20.56
C SER A 300 -8.52 10.84 21.83
N PHE A 301 -8.16 9.56 21.71
CA PHE A 301 -7.81 8.72 22.85
C PHE A 301 -6.57 9.23 23.60
N VAL A 302 -5.49 9.53 22.86
CA VAL A 302 -4.26 10.10 23.45
C VAL A 302 -4.54 11.45 24.09
N ALA A 303 -5.41 12.28 23.51
CA ALA A 303 -5.81 13.56 24.08
C ALA A 303 -6.62 13.40 25.39
N ILE A 304 -7.47 12.37 25.52
CA ILE A 304 -8.17 12.07 26.79
C ILE A 304 -7.17 11.69 27.88
N VAL A 305 -6.27 10.73 27.59
CA VAL A 305 -5.28 10.26 28.56
C VAL A 305 -4.34 11.40 28.95
N SER A 306 -3.87 12.17 27.98
CA SER A 306 -3.03 13.36 28.20
C SER A 306 -3.77 14.44 28.99
N GLY A 307 -5.03 14.71 28.68
CA GLY A 307 -5.85 15.69 29.38
C GLY A 307 -6.07 15.33 30.85
N ALA A 308 -6.40 14.06 31.12
CA ALA A 308 -6.49 13.54 32.49
C ALA A 308 -5.15 13.64 33.24
N PHE A 309 -4.04 13.32 32.56
CA PHE A 309 -2.70 13.44 33.12
C PHE A 309 -2.34 14.89 33.48
N MET A 310 -2.69 15.87 32.63
CA MET A 310 -2.51 17.30 32.92
C MET A 310 -3.34 17.77 34.12
N LEU A 311 -4.58 17.32 34.25
CA LEU A 311 -5.40 17.65 35.42
C LEU A 311 -4.77 17.13 36.72
N ILE A 312 -4.20 15.92 36.70
CA ILE A 312 -3.46 15.35 37.84
C ILE A 312 -2.19 16.17 38.13
N GLN A 313 -1.51 16.70 37.11
CA GLN A 313 -0.36 17.59 37.31
C GLN A 313 -0.75 18.91 37.95
N SER A 314 -1.87 19.50 37.52
CA SER A 314 -2.40 20.72 38.13
C SER A 314 -2.73 20.50 39.61
N LEU A 315 -3.40 19.39 39.94
CA LEU A 315 -3.66 19.00 41.33
C LEU A 315 -2.37 18.79 42.13
N SER A 316 -1.36 18.16 41.53
CA SER A 316 -0.04 17.96 42.15
C SER A 316 0.68 19.29 42.43
N ALA A 317 0.54 20.27 41.53
CA ALA A 317 1.09 21.61 41.72
C ALA A 317 0.36 22.38 42.86
N ILE A 318 -0.97 22.28 42.93
CA ILE A 318 -1.77 22.90 44.01
C ILE A 318 -1.40 22.31 45.37
N THR A 319 -1.39 20.97 45.48
CA THR A 319 -1.06 20.27 46.72
C THR A 319 0.36 20.62 47.21
N LEU A 320 1.34 20.68 46.30
CA LEU A 320 2.69 21.09 46.64
C LEU A 320 2.76 22.55 47.13
N ASN A 321 1.97 23.46 46.54
CA ASN A 321 1.86 24.84 46.98
C ASN A 321 1.31 24.95 48.42
N ASP A 322 0.22 24.23 48.70
CA ASP A 322 -0.44 24.24 50.02
C ASP A 322 0.48 23.69 51.12
N ILE A 323 1.14 22.57 50.85
CA ILE A 323 2.12 21.99 51.77
C ILE A 323 3.25 23.00 52.04
N THR A 324 3.77 23.63 51.00
CA THR A 324 4.84 24.63 51.12
C THR A 324 4.39 25.85 51.95
N HIS A 325 3.14 26.27 51.81
CA HIS A 325 2.56 27.38 52.57
C HIS A 325 2.41 27.05 54.06
N VAL A 326 1.92 25.84 54.39
CA VAL A 326 1.83 25.36 55.77
C VAL A 326 3.21 25.27 56.43
N VAL A 327 4.20 24.73 55.70
CA VAL A 327 5.58 24.62 56.21
C VAL A 327 6.19 26.00 56.48
N LYS A 328 6.00 26.97 55.57
CA LYS A 328 6.50 28.36 55.76
C LYS A 328 5.85 29.05 56.95
N ARG A 329 4.53 28.88 57.14
CA ARG A 329 3.81 29.45 58.30
C ARG A 329 4.29 28.86 59.61
N ARG A 330 4.44 27.54 59.70
CA ARG A 330 4.98 26.87 60.90
C ARG A 330 6.39 27.35 61.24
N HIS A 331 7.24 27.46 60.23
CA HIS A 331 8.60 27.99 60.44
C HIS A 331 8.62 29.47 60.89
N ALA A 332 7.67 30.29 60.45
CA ALA A 332 7.53 31.66 60.94
C ALA A 332 7.05 31.71 62.40
N GLN A 333 6.14 30.80 62.78
CA GLN A 333 5.67 30.63 64.17
C GLN A 333 6.79 30.10 65.08
N ASP A 334 7.54 29.09 64.66
CA ASP A 334 8.67 28.52 65.42
C ASP A 334 9.76 29.57 65.70
N LYS A 335 9.98 30.50 64.75
CA LYS A 335 10.88 31.65 64.93
C LYS A 335 10.36 32.68 65.92
N HIS A 336 9.05 32.88 66.00
CA HIS A 336 8.43 33.82 66.95
C HIS A 336 8.42 33.27 68.38
N CYS A 337 8.27 31.96 68.57
CA CYS A 337 8.07 31.37 69.90
C CYS A 337 9.36 31.08 70.71
N GLN A 338 10.57 31.30 70.17
CA GLN A 338 11.88 31.12 70.85
C GLN A 338 11.95 29.95 71.88
N LEU A 339 11.45 28.76 71.53
CA LEU A 339 11.37 27.64 72.47
C LEU A 339 12.74 27.00 72.76
N ASP A 340 12.94 26.67 74.03
CA ASP A 340 14.20 26.15 74.59
C ASP A 340 14.45 24.69 74.14
N PRO A 341 15.56 24.38 73.43
CA PRO A 341 15.75 23.09 72.76
C PRO A 341 15.89 21.89 73.71
N LYS A 342 16.17 22.14 75.01
CA LYS A 342 16.34 21.08 76.01
C LYS A 342 15.02 20.50 76.51
N LEU A 343 13.92 21.27 76.47
CA LEU A 343 12.64 20.86 77.04
C LEU A 343 11.79 20.00 76.08
N HIS A 344 12.13 20.00 74.79
CA HIS A 344 11.40 19.24 73.78
C HIS A 344 12.31 18.53 72.77
N PRO A 345 12.70 17.27 73.04
CA PRO A 345 13.63 16.51 72.21
C PRO A 345 13.08 16.19 70.80
N GLU A 346 11.76 16.11 70.63
CA GLU A 346 11.13 15.93 69.30
C GLU A 346 11.33 17.13 68.36
N PHE A 347 11.44 18.35 68.91
CA PHE A 347 11.71 19.57 68.15
C PHE A 347 13.21 19.73 67.86
N ALA A 348 14.09 19.30 68.76
CA ALA A 348 15.53 19.23 68.52
C ALA A 348 15.87 18.23 67.40
N ALA A 349 15.28 17.03 67.40
CA ALA A 349 15.44 16.05 66.33
C ALA A 349 14.93 16.56 64.96
N ARG A 350 13.87 17.39 64.93
CA ARG A 350 13.40 18.09 63.70
C ARG A 350 14.35 19.20 63.26
N ARG A 351 15.02 19.87 64.19
CA ARG A 351 16.04 20.91 63.93
C ARG A 351 17.33 20.30 63.40
N ASP A 352 17.76 19.16 63.94
CA ASP A 352 18.96 18.42 63.53
C ASP A 352 18.78 17.69 62.19
N TRP A 353 17.56 17.26 61.87
CA TRP A 353 17.22 16.69 60.55
C TRP A 353 17.42 17.69 59.40
N ASN A 354 17.25 19.00 59.67
CA ASN A 354 17.55 20.08 58.72
C ASN A 354 19.06 20.34 58.56
N ILE A 355 19.91 19.82 59.46
CA ILE A 355 21.37 19.93 59.36
C ILE A 355 21.92 18.82 58.44
N LEU A 356 21.27 17.66 58.39
CA LEU A 356 21.55 16.58 57.41
C LEU A 356 21.17 16.98 55.97
N PHE A 357 20.13 17.80 55.80
CA PHE A 357 19.85 18.53 54.56
C PHE A 357 20.37 19.96 54.67
N LYS A 358 21.71 20.12 54.79
CA LYS A 358 22.38 21.42 54.76
C LYS A 358 21.70 22.34 53.74
N ALA A 359 21.14 23.46 54.23
CA ALA A 359 20.69 24.54 53.37
C ALA A 359 21.79 24.81 52.34
N SER A 360 21.48 24.57 51.06
CA SER A 360 22.39 24.80 49.94
C SER A 360 23.20 26.08 50.21
N ARG A 361 24.55 25.96 50.21
CA ARG A 361 25.46 27.08 50.50
C ARG A 361 25.06 28.28 49.61
N ARG A 362 25.21 29.51 50.12
CA ARG A 362 24.84 30.75 49.36
C ARG A 362 25.50 30.76 47.98
N THR A 363 26.73 30.26 47.89
CA THR A 363 27.47 30.00 46.64
C THR A 363 26.81 28.96 45.74
N GLN A 364 26.36 27.80 46.25
CA GLN A 364 25.61 26.83 45.44
C GLN A 364 24.28 27.40 44.92
N ARG A 365 23.56 28.20 45.71
CA ARG A 365 22.31 28.84 45.24
C ARG A 365 22.57 29.92 44.19
N ILE A 366 23.67 30.67 44.32
CA ILE A 366 24.09 31.67 43.33
C ILE A 366 24.57 30.97 42.06
N CYS A 367 25.43 29.95 42.15
CA CYS A 367 25.86 29.16 41.00
C CYS A 367 24.69 28.47 40.30
N MET A 368 23.72 27.93 41.04
CA MET A 368 22.56 27.27 40.45
C MET A 368 21.58 28.28 39.82
N ARG A 369 21.44 29.49 40.39
CA ARG A 369 20.70 30.61 39.76
C ARG A 369 21.41 31.15 38.54
N LEU A 370 22.74 31.29 38.57
CA LEU A 370 23.53 31.71 37.42
C LEU A 370 23.50 30.65 36.33
N SER A 371 23.55 29.37 36.69
CA SER A 371 23.45 28.25 35.75
C SER A 371 22.04 28.16 35.15
N CYS A 372 20.97 28.29 35.95
CA CYS A 372 19.60 28.38 35.43
C CYS A 372 19.37 29.65 34.61
N ALA A 373 19.90 30.81 35.02
CA ALA A 373 19.78 32.04 34.26
C ALA A 373 20.56 31.97 32.95
N PHE A 374 21.76 31.38 32.96
CA PHE A 374 22.55 31.13 31.75
C PHE A 374 21.84 30.13 30.84
N ALA A 375 21.30 29.04 31.37
CA ALA A 375 20.50 28.09 30.60
C ALA A 375 19.23 28.73 30.02
N LEU A 376 18.57 29.61 30.76
CA LEU A 376 17.37 30.31 30.31
C LEU A 376 17.69 31.41 29.28
N ILE A 377 18.81 32.12 29.42
CA ILE A 377 19.30 33.10 28.44
C ILE A 377 19.79 32.40 27.17
N ALA A 378 20.57 31.32 27.30
CA ALA A 378 21.00 30.51 26.18
C ALA A 378 19.80 29.90 25.46
N PHE A 379 18.79 29.41 26.20
CA PHE A 379 17.55 28.93 25.62
C PHE A 379 16.74 30.04 24.95
N LEU A 380 16.63 31.21 25.58
CA LEU A 380 15.96 32.36 24.97
C LEU A 380 16.67 32.74 23.67
N ALA A 381 18.00 32.78 23.66
CA ALA A 381 18.79 33.02 22.47
C ALA A 381 18.56 31.95 21.39
N ILE A 382 18.55 30.65 21.75
CA ILE A 382 18.27 29.55 20.82
C ILE A 382 16.84 29.64 20.28
N SER A 383 15.84 29.86 21.13
CA SER A 383 14.44 29.99 20.70
C SER A 383 14.20 31.24 19.85
N VAL A 384 14.85 32.36 20.15
CA VAL A 384 14.85 33.56 19.32
C VAL A 384 15.54 33.28 17.98
N LEU A 385 16.65 32.55 17.97
CA LEU A 385 17.35 32.16 16.75
C LEU A 385 16.51 31.22 15.87
N MET A 386 15.86 30.22 16.49
CA MET A 386 14.99 29.26 15.79
C MET A 386 13.70 29.91 15.30
N THR A 387 13.07 30.78 16.09
CA THR A 387 11.90 31.55 15.65
C THR A 387 12.27 32.54 14.55
N LEU A 388 13.43 33.20 14.62
CA LEU A 388 13.98 34.01 13.53
C LEU A 388 14.21 33.16 12.29
N SER A 389 14.74 31.94 12.42
CA SER A 389 14.94 31.02 11.29
C SER A 389 13.62 30.58 10.65
N VAL A 390 12.61 30.22 11.45
CA VAL A 390 11.25 29.90 10.96
C VAL A 390 10.63 31.10 10.27
N VAL A 391 10.62 32.27 10.92
CA VAL A 391 10.06 33.50 10.36
C VAL A 391 10.78 33.85 9.07
N PHE A 392 12.11 33.72 9.04
CA PHE A 392 12.88 33.99 7.84
C PHE A 392 12.55 33.00 6.70
N SER A 393 12.53 31.69 6.97
CA SER A 393 12.21 30.65 5.97
C SER A 393 10.76 30.76 5.45
N THR A 394 9.79 31.02 6.34
CA THR A 394 8.39 31.25 5.96
C THR A 394 8.23 32.54 5.15
N GLN A 395 8.98 33.59 5.48
CA GLN A 395 8.97 34.84 4.73
C GLN A 395 9.70 34.73 3.38
N CYS A 396 10.66 33.80 3.19
CA CYS A 396 11.26 33.59 1.87
C CYS A 396 10.22 33.15 0.81
N THR A 397 9.18 32.39 1.20
CA THR A 397 8.09 32.00 0.28
C THR A 397 7.13 33.15 -0.04
N ARG A 398 7.02 34.16 0.83
CA ARG A 398 6.09 35.29 0.69
C ARG A 398 6.75 36.59 0.19
N ILE A 399 8.07 36.71 0.28
CA ILE A 399 8.84 37.94 -0.01
C ILE A 399 9.74 37.74 -1.23
N SER A 400 9.21 37.26 -2.36
CA SER A 400 9.87 37.51 -3.65
C SER A 400 9.53 38.94 -4.09
N LYS A 401 10.22 39.94 -3.51
CA LYS A 401 10.04 41.36 -3.90
C LYS A 401 10.69 41.69 -5.23
N ALA A 402 11.63 40.85 -5.66
CA ALA A 402 12.48 41.05 -6.80
C ALA A 402 12.53 39.74 -7.61
N GLN A 403 12.12 39.80 -8.87
CA GLN A 403 12.14 38.68 -9.81
C GLN A 403 12.85 39.11 -11.08
N SER A 404 13.75 38.27 -11.58
CA SER A 404 14.38 38.43 -12.89
C SER A 404 14.19 37.16 -13.69
N THR A 405 13.76 37.29 -14.94
CA THR A 405 13.61 36.18 -15.86
C THR A 405 14.46 36.45 -17.09
N THR A 406 15.36 35.53 -17.41
CA THR A 406 16.23 35.59 -18.58
C THR A 406 16.08 34.32 -19.40
N THR A 407 15.73 34.47 -20.68
CA THR A 407 15.63 33.38 -21.64
C THR A 407 16.84 33.41 -22.56
N ALA A 408 17.55 32.30 -22.68
CA ALA A 408 18.70 32.17 -23.58
C ALA A 408 18.47 31.05 -24.60
N PRO A 409 18.47 31.33 -25.91
CA PRO A 409 18.38 30.30 -26.94
C PRO A 409 19.70 29.52 -27.05
N PHE A 410 19.64 28.28 -27.54
CA PHE A 410 20.80 27.49 -27.92
C PHE A 410 20.70 26.99 -29.37
N PHE A 411 21.85 26.68 -29.98
CA PHE A 411 21.95 26.32 -31.39
C PHE A 411 21.46 24.89 -31.65
N SER A 412 20.79 24.68 -32.79
CA SER A 412 20.50 23.34 -33.30
C SER A 412 21.78 22.72 -33.88
N GLY A 413 22.10 21.48 -33.48
CA GLY A 413 23.30 20.74 -33.96
C GLY A 413 24.44 20.58 -32.95
N MET A 414 24.22 20.88 -31.67
CA MET A 414 25.22 20.72 -30.61
C MET A 414 25.36 19.25 -30.19
N SER A 415 26.51 18.88 -29.63
CA SER A 415 26.79 17.50 -29.20
C SER A 415 26.47 17.24 -27.73
N VAL A 416 26.68 18.24 -26.86
CA VAL A 416 26.47 18.17 -25.41
C VAL A 416 25.87 19.48 -24.91
N LEU A 417 24.84 19.36 -24.07
CA LEU A 417 24.18 20.46 -23.37
C LEU A 417 24.29 20.21 -21.86
N SER A 418 24.98 21.11 -21.15
CA SER A 418 25.24 21.01 -19.72
C SER A 418 24.45 22.06 -18.95
N LEU A 419 23.66 21.64 -17.96
CA LEU A 419 22.95 22.51 -17.02
C LEU A 419 23.40 22.22 -15.59
N ALA A 420 23.84 23.27 -14.88
CA ALA A 420 24.23 23.15 -13.47
C ALA A 420 23.44 24.14 -12.60
N HIS A 421 22.82 23.62 -11.54
CA HIS A 421 22.07 24.38 -10.56
C HIS A 421 22.74 24.31 -9.19
N LYS A 422 23.22 25.46 -8.69
CA LYS A 422 23.93 25.58 -7.42
C LYS A 422 23.16 26.35 -6.34
N PHE A 423 21.87 26.63 -6.55
CA PHE A 423 21.08 27.28 -5.51
C PHE A 423 20.60 26.23 -4.50
N GLN A 424 20.50 26.64 -3.23
CA GLN A 424 19.98 25.79 -2.15
C GLN A 424 18.46 25.53 -2.27
N SER A 425 17.76 26.30 -3.10
CA SER A 425 16.31 26.19 -3.28
C SER A 425 15.94 26.54 -4.71
N GLY A 426 15.00 25.79 -5.28
CA GLY A 426 14.60 25.93 -6.67
C GLY A 426 14.20 24.60 -7.31
N SER A 427 14.01 24.63 -8.62
CA SER A 427 13.79 23.45 -9.45
C SER A 427 14.63 23.53 -10.72
N LEU A 428 15.06 22.36 -11.20
CA LEU A 428 15.63 22.16 -12.52
C LEU A 428 14.64 21.29 -13.31
N SER A 429 13.90 21.89 -14.24
CA SER A 429 12.91 21.18 -15.05
C SER A 429 13.36 21.07 -16.50
N ILE A 430 13.01 19.97 -17.16
CA ILE A 430 13.17 19.77 -18.59
C ILE A 430 11.80 19.45 -19.17
N VAL A 431 11.42 20.24 -20.17
CA VAL A 431 10.10 20.14 -20.82
C VAL A 431 10.30 20.16 -22.34
N GLN A 432 9.48 19.40 -23.06
CA GLN A 432 9.39 19.49 -24.50
C GLN A 432 8.49 20.66 -24.91
N ASN A 433 9.00 21.54 -25.78
CA ASN A 433 8.25 22.68 -26.32
C ASN A 433 8.03 22.52 -27.83
N ASN A 434 6.95 23.11 -28.36
CA ASN A 434 6.57 23.06 -29.77
C ASN A 434 7.39 24.02 -30.66
N ASP A 435 8.27 24.82 -30.05
CA ASP A 435 9.09 25.79 -30.76
C ASP A 435 10.24 25.13 -31.54
N THR A 436 10.63 25.75 -32.66
CA THR A 436 11.72 25.26 -33.53
C THR A 436 13.12 25.55 -32.95
N VAL A 437 13.21 26.40 -31.93
CA VAL A 437 14.46 26.80 -31.27
C VAL A 437 14.35 26.46 -29.80
N GLY A 438 15.31 25.68 -29.29
CA GLY A 438 15.38 25.35 -27.87
C GLY A 438 15.83 26.56 -27.06
N SER A 439 15.28 26.70 -25.86
CA SER A 439 15.63 27.80 -24.96
C SER A 439 15.84 27.31 -23.53
N VAL A 440 16.68 28.03 -22.79
CA VAL A 440 16.86 27.86 -21.35
C VAL A 440 16.27 29.08 -20.66
N LEU A 441 15.23 28.85 -19.87
CA LEU A 441 14.58 29.85 -19.04
C LEU A 441 15.24 29.81 -17.65
N PHE A 442 15.86 30.92 -17.26
CA PHE A 442 16.36 31.12 -15.91
C PHE A 442 15.51 32.18 -15.22
N GLN A 443 14.82 31.79 -14.16
CA GLN A 443 14.06 32.69 -13.31
C GLN A 443 14.68 32.72 -11.91
N GLN A 444 15.13 33.90 -11.48
CA GLN A 444 15.66 34.12 -10.14
C GLN A 444 14.68 34.97 -9.33
N ASN A 445 14.32 34.46 -8.15
CA ASN A 445 13.56 35.17 -7.13
C ASN A 445 14.46 35.50 -5.94
N ALA A 446 14.39 36.73 -5.44
CA ALA A 446 15.16 37.16 -4.28
C ALA A 446 14.40 38.21 -3.44
N ILE A 447 14.89 38.44 -2.22
CA ILE A 447 14.30 39.41 -1.29
C ILE A 447 14.52 40.88 -1.72
N SER A 448 15.55 41.14 -2.52
CA SER A 448 15.95 42.48 -2.96
C SER A 448 16.67 42.43 -4.31
N ASN A 449 16.51 43.48 -5.12
CA ASN A 449 17.20 43.67 -6.39
C ASN A 449 18.74 43.62 -6.26
N LYS A 450 19.30 43.81 -5.04
CA LYS A 450 20.73 43.68 -4.78
C LYS A 450 21.29 42.29 -5.11
N PHE A 451 20.46 41.26 -5.00
CA PHE A 451 20.85 39.86 -5.23
C PHE A 451 20.50 39.36 -6.64
N LEU A 452 19.81 40.19 -7.44
CA LEU A 452 19.57 39.94 -8.86
C LEU A 452 20.77 40.48 -9.64
N SER A 453 21.70 39.61 -10.01
CA SER A 453 22.90 39.96 -10.79
C SER A 453 22.98 39.12 -12.04
N ASN A 454 23.46 39.71 -13.14
CA ASN A 454 23.81 38.96 -14.36
C ASN A 454 24.92 37.92 -14.11
N SER A 455 25.66 38.01 -12.99
CA SER A 455 26.62 36.98 -12.59
C SER A 455 25.96 35.70 -12.04
N ALA A 456 24.65 35.72 -11.75
CA ALA A 456 23.93 34.57 -11.22
C ALA A 456 23.63 33.52 -12.31
N TYR A 457 23.64 33.92 -13.58
CA TYR A 457 23.42 33.06 -14.73
C TYR A 457 24.59 33.19 -15.69
N ILE A 458 25.38 32.12 -15.83
CA ILE A 458 26.54 32.09 -16.71
C ILE A 458 26.23 31.18 -17.88
N GLN A 459 26.29 31.75 -19.08
CA GLN A 459 26.15 31.04 -20.35
C GLN A 459 27.51 30.97 -21.04
N LYS A 460 27.94 29.76 -21.43
CA LYS A 460 29.09 29.56 -22.32
C LYS A 460 28.63 28.67 -23.46
N GLN A 461 28.64 29.20 -24.67
CA GLN A 461 28.28 28.45 -25.87
C GLN A 461 29.48 28.37 -26.80
N THR A 462 29.84 27.14 -27.17
CA THR A 462 30.79 26.83 -28.25
C THR A 462 30.03 26.14 -29.38
N LYS A 463 30.70 25.88 -30.51
CA LYS A 463 30.08 25.16 -31.64
C LYS A 463 29.55 23.76 -31.28
N ASN A 464 30.18 23.08 -30.31
CA ASN A 464 29.85 21.70 -29.95
C ASN A 464 29.21 21.55 -28.56
N THR A 465 29.42 22.51 -27.65
CA THR A 465 28.98 22.43 -26.24
C THR A 465 28.32 23.73 -25.76
N SER A 466 27.20 23.61 -25.06
CA SER A 466 26.50 24.72 -24.40
C SER A 466 26.46 24.40 -22.92
N SER A 467 26.99 25.28 -22.09
CA SER A 467 26.89 25.16 -20.64
C SER A 467 26.14 26.34 -20.06
N PHE A 468 25.11 26.05 -19.27
CA PHE A 468 24.31 27.02 -18.54
C PHE A 468 24.43 26.72 -17.05
N THR A 469 24.97 27.67 -16.29
CA THR A 469 25.17 27.47 -14.84
C THR A 469 24.49 28.57 -14.04
N ALA A 470 23.60 28.16 -13.15
CA ALA A 470 22.91 29.00 -12.19
C ALA A 470 23.67 28.96 -10.85
N ILE A 471 24.23 30.11 -10.44
CA ILE A 471 25.03 30.25 -9.23
C ILE A 471 24.44 31.34 -8.33
N PRO A 472 24.20 31.09 -7.03
CA PRO A 472 23.71 32.13 -6.13
C PRO A 472 24.73 33.26 -6.00
N THR A 473 24.23 34.49 -5.92
CA THR A 473 25.07 35.66 -5.60
C THR A 473 25.52 35.58 -4.14
N THR A 474 26.62 36.24 -3.79
CA THR A 474 27.18 36.19 -2.43
C THR A 474 26.13 36.54 -1.38
N SER A 475 25.71 35.53 -0.63
CA SER A 475 24.68 35.67 0.37
C SER A 475 25.25 36.21 1.69
N SER A 476 24.46 37.04 2.37
CA SER A 476 24.72 37.38 3.76
C SER A 476 24.28 36.22 4.63
N TYR A 477 25.24 35.48 5.20
CA TYR A 477 24.94 34.49 6.21
C TYR A 477 24.78 35.17 7.57
N PHE A 478 23.67 34.94 8.25
CA PHE A 478 23.49 35.31 9.64
C PHE A 478 23.28 34.04 10.45
N PHE A 479 24.24 33.69 11.31
CA PHE A 479 24.23 32.42 12.09
C PHE A 479 23.97 31.18 11.23
N TRP A 480 24.73 31.00 10.14
CA TRP A 480 24.62 29.85 9.21
C TRP A 480 23.31 29.74 8.42
N VAL A 481 22.39 30.68 8.58
CA VAL A 481 21.19 30.81 7.76
C VAL A 481 21.45 31.82 6.64
N ASP A 482 21.21 31.42 5.40
CA ASP A 482 21.30 32.31 4.24
C ASP A 482 20.17 33.34 4.31
N THR A 483 20.49 34.62 4.54
CA THR A 483 19.49 35.69 4.65
C THR A 483 19.05 36.30 3.32
N SER A 484 19.54 35.80 2.19
CA SER A 484 19.27 36.35 0.87
C SER A 484 17.98 35.82 0.22
N CYS A 485 17.39 34.73 0.74
CA CYS A 485 16.22 34.04 0.17
C CYS A 485 16.31 33.85 -1.36
N GLN A 486 17.50 33.50 -1.85
CA GLN A 486 17.69 33.33 -3.29
C GLN A 486 17.14 31.97 -3.73
N MET A 487 16.17 32.01 -4.63
CA MET A 487 15.60 30.84 -5.30
C MET A 487 15.79 30.98 -6.80
N ALA A 488 16.12 29.89 -7.49
CA ALA A 488 16.22 29.88 -8.94
C ALA A 488 15.43 28.72 -9.54
N VAL A 489 14.62 29.00 -10.54
CA VAL A 489 14.02 28.01 -11.42
C VAL A 489 14.82 28.02 -12.71
N LEU A 490 15.35 26.86 -13.09
CA LEU A 490 16.05 26.65 -14.35
C LEU A 490 15.23 25.66 -15.16
N GLU A 491 14.61 26.12 -16.24
CA GLU A 491 13.78 25.29 -17.10
C GLU A 491 14.44 25.19 -18.48
N LEU A 492 14.73 23.96 -18.92
CA LEU A 492 15.19 23.66 -20.26
C LEU A 492 13.98 23.30 -21.13
N GLN A 493 13.78 24.08 -22.18
CA GLN A 493 12.79 23.79 -23.20
C GLN A 493 13.49 23.19 -24.42
N LEU A 494 13.28 21.90 -24.63
CA LEU A 494 13.78 21.19 -25.80
C LEU A 494 12.91 21.53 -27.02
N PRO A 495 13.50 21.82 -28.20
CA PRO A 495 12.75 22.07 -29.41
C PRO A 495 12.14 20.79 -29.95
N ASN A 496 11.05 20.90 -30.70
CA ASN A 496 10.44 19.78 -31.42
C ASN A 496 11.31 19.39 -32.63
N ALA A 497 12.39 18.64 -32.37
CA ALA A 497 13.36 18.18 -33.36
C ALA A 497 13.55 16.66 -33.25
N SER A 498 13.86 15.99 -34.37
CA SER A 498 14.02 14.53 -34.40
C SER A 498 15.26 14.02 -33.64
N TYR A 499 16.21 14.88 -33.30
CA TYR A 499 17.45 14.50 -32.63
C TYR A 499 17.92 15.59 -31.66
N ALA A 500 18.23 15.19 -30.42
CA ALA A 500 18.68 16.07 -29.34
C ALA A 500 20.06 15.66 -28.78
N PRO A 501 20.85 16.63 -28.26
CA PRO A 501 22.21 16.39 -27.74
C PRO A 501 22.24 15.51 -26.49
N MET A 502 23.44 15.11 -26.06
CA MET A 502 23.64 14.54 -24.73
C MET A 502 23.34 15.59 -23.65
N LEU A 503 22.51 15.26 -22.66
CA LEU A 503 22.17 16.14 -21.56
C LEU A 503 23.02 15.83 -20.34
N GLU A 504 23.73 16.83 -19.81
CA GLU A 504 24.48 16.74 -18.55
C GLU A 504 23.84 17.66 -17.51
N LEU A 505 23.23 17.08 -16.49
CA LEU A 505 22.50 17.79 -15.44
C LEU A 505 23.21 17.63 -14.10
N SER A 506 23.37 18.73 -13.38
CA SER A 506 23.96 18.73 -12.05
C SER A 506 23.18 19.64 -11.11
N SER A 507 22.76 19.11 -9.96
CA SER A 507 22.04 19.88 -8.93
C SER A 507 22.50 19.52 -7.53
N GLN A 508 22.80 20.52 -6.70
CA GLN A 508 23.12 20.25 -5.28
C GLN A 508 21.87 19.85 -4.48
N ASP A 509 20.90 20.76 -4.35
CA ASP A 509 19.74 20.56 -3.48
C ASP A 509 18.38 20.69 -4.22
N ALA A 510 18.36 21.22 -5.45
CA ALA A 510 17.12 21.47 -6.18
C ALA A 510 16.65 20.23 -6.95
N ALA A 511 15.36 19.89 -6.81
CA ALA A 511 14.73 18.76 -7.50
C ALA A 511 14.94 18.85 -9.02
N ILE A 512 15.25 17.70 -9.62
CA ILE A 512 15.43 17.56 -11.06
C ILE A 512 14.22 16.82 -11.62
N ASP A 513 13.43 17.50 -12.44
CA ASP A 513 12.23 16.94 -13.07
C ASP A 513 12.41 16.91 -14.59
N ILE A 514 12.46 15.72 -15.17
CA ILE A 514 12.60 15.49 -16.60
C ILE A 514 11.28 14.95 -17.11
N ASN A 515 10.45 15.80 -17.71
CA ASN A 515 9.17 15.40 -18.25
C ASN A 515 9.12 15.66 -19.76
N LEU A 516 9.25 14.58 -20.53
CA LEU A 516 9.26 14.62 -21.99
C LEU A 516 7.98 14.06 -22.61
N LEU A 517 6.94 13.81 -21.79
CA LEU A 517 5.64 13.41 -22.29
C LEU A 517 4.91 14.61 -22.90
N THR A 518 4.39 14.45 -24.11
CA THR A 518 3.48 15.42 -24.71
C THR A 518 2.02 14.99 -24.51
N VAL A 519 1.09 15.94 -24.48
CA VAL A 519 -0.34 15.72 -24.13
C VAL A 519 -1.04 14.68 -25.04
N SER A 520 -0.44 14.31 -26.17
CA SER A 520 -0.98 13.37 -27.16
C SER A 520 -0.19 12.06 -27.36
N GLU A 521 0.99 11.89 -26.76
CA GLU A 521 1.86 10.72 -27.01
C GLU A 521 2.36 10.08 -25.70
N SER A 522 2.41 8.74 -25.65
CA SER A 522 2.87 7.98 -24.48
C SER A 522 4.40 7.91 -24.33
N VAL A 523 5.16 8.38 -25.33
CA VAL A 523 6.65 8.46 -25.34
C VAL A 523 7.05 9.70 -26.12
N SER A 524 8.13 10.39 -25.73
CA SER A 524 8.65 11.55 -26.46
C SER A 524 9.04 11.18 -27.91
N SER A 525 8.57 11.95 -28.90
CA SER A 525 8.97 11.82 -30.31
C SER A 525 10.42 12.26 -30.61
N ILE A 526 11.13 12.81 -29.62
CA ILE A 526 12.51 13.28 -29.73
C ILE A 526 13.48 12.18 -29.30
N LEU A 527 14.40 11.78 -30.17
CA LEU A 527 15.53 10.93 -29.79
C LEU A 527 16.65 11.77 -29.16
N ILE A 528 16.84 11.65 -27.84
CA ILE A 528 17.94 12.28 -27.11
C ILE A 528 19.15 11.36 -27.13
N ARG A 529 20.36 11.87 -27.41
CA ARG A 529 21.57 11.02 -27.44
C ARG A 529 21.78 10.25 -26.13
N GLY A 530 21.55 10.88 -24.98
CA GLY A 530 21.60 10.28 -23.65
C GLY A 530 21.47 11.33 -22.55
N ILE A 531 21.30 10.88 -21.31
CA ILE A 531 21.11 11.75 -20.14
C ILE A 531 22.07 11.33 -19.02
N ASN A 532 22.81 12.28 -18.49
CA ASN A 532 23.67 12.12 -17.32
C ASN A 532 23.25 13.11 -16.23
N VAL A 533 22.85 12.61 -15.06
CA VAL A 533 22.35 13.38 -13.94
C VAL A 533 23.20 13.12 -12.70
N SER A 534 23.62 14.20 -12.05
CA SER A 534 24.32 14.16 -10.77
C SER A 534 23.61 15.02 -9.72
N SER A 535 23.34 14.45 -8.55
CA SER A 535 22.81 15.21 -7.42
C SER A 535 23.41 14.85 -6.06
N ASP A 536 23.53 15.85 -5.19
CA ASP A 536 23.91 15.62 -3.79
C ASP A 536 22.68 15.24 -2.94
N LYS A 537 21.62 16.06 -2.94
CA LYS A 537 20.45 15.83 -2.07
C LYS A 537 19.11 15.83 -2.79
N ALA A 538 19.07 16.10 -4.08
CA ALA A 538 17.83 16.30 -4.78
C ALA A 538 17.24 14.98 -5.28
N ASN A 539 15.90 14.91 -5.25
CA ASN A 539 15.16 13.88 -5.93
C ASN A 539 15.28 14.08 -7.45
N VAL A 540 15.36 12.97 -8.17
CA VAL A 540 15.46 12.95 -9.62
C VAL A 540 14.27 12.17 -10.16
N ASP A 541 13.38 12.87 -10.84
CA ASP A 541 12.21 12.29 -11.47
C ASP A 541 12.40 12.36 -13.01
N CYS A 542 12.24 11.23 -13.70
CA CYS A 542 12.41 11.14 -15.15
C CYS A 542 11.28 10.35 -15.80
N PHE A 543 10.55 11.01 -16.70
CA PHE A 543 9.34 10.50 -17.34
C PHE A 543 9.37 10.67 -18.85
N GLY A 544 9.06 9.59 -19.58
CA GLY A 544 8.70 9.67 -21.00
C GLY A 544 9.84 9.88 -21.98
N ALA A 545 11.07 9.49 -21.63
CA ALA A 545 12.26 9.77 -22.44
C ALA A 545 12.56 8.68 -23.48
N TYR A 546 12.91 9.09 -24.70
CA TYR A 546 13.52 8.22 -25.70
C TYR A 546 15.02 8.52 -25.88
N LEU A 547 15.88 7.57 -25.50
CA LEU A 547 17.33 7.73 -25.43
C LEU A 547 18.08 6.87 -26.46
N GLY A 548 19.18 7.41 -26.98
CA GLY A 548 20.09 6.75 -27.92
C GLY A 548 21.35 6.18 -27.27
N SER A 549 22.44 6.14 -28.05
CA SER A 549 23.71 5.46 -27.71
C SER A 549 24.44 5.97 -26.46
N GLY A 550 24.08 7.14 -25.94
CA GLY A 550 24.60 7.71 -24.70
C GLY A 550 24.00 7.13 -23.43
N GLY A 551 22.89 6.39 -23.51
CA GLY A 551 22.25 5.73 -22.36
C GLY A 551 21.72 6.70 -21.30
N LEU A 552 21.51 6.17 -20.09
CA LEU A 552 20.98 6.91 -18.94
C LEU A 552 21.88 6.70 -17.71
N THR A 553 22.40 7.77 -17.13
CA THR A 553 23.17 7.72 -15.88
C THR A 553 22.55 8.70 -14.89
N ILE A 554 22.11 8.20 -13.74
CA ILE A 554 21.59 9.01 -12.63
C ILE A 554 22.34 8.62 -11.37
N ILE A 555 22.99 9.60 -10.75
CA ILE A 555 23.74 9.45 -9.52
C ILE A 555 23.21 10.46 -8.51
N SER A 556 22.71 9.99 -7.38
CA SER A 556 22.28 10.83 -6.25
C SER A 556 22.96 10.40 -4.96
N ASN A 557 23.39 11.33 -4.09
CA ASN A 557 23.87 10.91 -2.77
C ASN A 557 22.67 10.60 -1.85
N SER A 558 21.71 11.51 -1.68
CA SER A 558 20.58 11.26 -0.76
C SER A 558 19.18 11.27 -1.33
N GLY A 559 18.99 11.73 -2.56
CA GLY A 559 17.65 11.86 -3.15
C GLY A 559 17.11 10.55 -3.70
N ASP A 560 15.78 10.46 -3.75
CA ASP A 560 15.09 9.36 -4.41
C ASP A 560 15.21 9.50 -5.94
N ILE A 561 15.30 8.37 -6.63
CA ILE A 561 15.37 8.31 -8.10
C ILE A 561 14.11 7.59 -8.60
N ASN A 562 13.28 8.30 -9.36
CA ASN A 562 12.08 7.73 -9.97
C ASN A 562 12.17 7.85 -11.49
N VAL A 563 12.06 6.70 -12.14
CA VAL A 563 12.21 6.58 -13.59
C VAL A 563 11.03 5.79 -14.13
N ASP A 564 10.25 6.40 -15.02
CA ASP A 564 9.09 5.74 -15.61
C ASP A 564 8.93 6.04 -17.10
N THR A 565 8.44 5.04 -17.83
CA THR A 565 8.12 5.14 -19.27
C THR A 565 9.33 5.60 -20.08
N ILE A 566 10.40 4.80 -20.07
CA ILE A 566 11.64 5.10 -20.80
C ILE A 566 11.93 4.04 -21.86
N TYR A 567 12.35 4.50 -23.03
CA TYR A 567 12.89 3.64 -24.08
C TYR A 567 14.35 4.01 -24.36
N ILE A 568 15.26 3.03 -24.29
CA ILE A 568 16.70 3.25 -24.54
C ILE A 568 17.16 2.35 -25.66
N ASN A 569 17.78 2.97 -26.68
CA ASN A 569 18.51 2.28 -27.72
C ASN A 569 20.01 2.60 -27.63
N GLY A 570 20.71 1.75 -26.88
CA GLY A 570 22.13 1.87 -26.56
C GLY A 570 23.07 1.47 -27.71
N THR A 571 22.58 1.13 -28.90
CA THR A 571 23.43 0.71 -30.03
C THR A 571 24.32 1.87 -30.49
N GLY A 572 25.61 1.81 -30.14
CA GLY A 572 26.62 2.75 -30.59
C GLY A 572 27.40 2.29 -31.81
N ASP A 573 28.27 3.18 -32.32
CA ASP A 573 29.22 2.85 -33.39
C ASP A 573 30.14 1.70 -32.93
N ALA A 574 30.40 0.74 -33.83
CA ALA A 574 31.21 -0.46 -33.56
C ALA A 574 30.70 -1.41 -32.45
N GLY A 575 29.40 -1.41 -32.16
CA GLY A 575 28.79 -2.35 -31.20
C GLY A 575 28.99 -1.97 -29.73
N PHE A 576 29.36 -0.72 -29.45
CA PHE A 576 29.35 -0.18 -28.09
C PHE A 576 27.92 -0.18 -27.54
N LYS A 577 27.76 -0.66 -26.30
CA LYS A 577 26.47 -0.72 -25.59
C LYS A 577 26.40 0.41 -24.57
N GLY A 578 25.56 1.41 -24.83
CA GLY A 578 25.34 2.53 -23.91
C GLY A 578 24.83 2.03 -22.55
N ARG A 579 25.51 2.34 -21.45
CA ARG A 579 25.18 1.82 -20.11
C ARG A 579 24.01 2.58 -19.48
N THR A 580 23.13 1.87 -18.78
CA THR A 580 22.12 2.47 -17.91
C THR A 580 22.50 2.26 -16.45
N THR A 581 22.74 3.33 -15.70
CA THR A 581 23.17 3.28 -14.29
C THR A 581 22.31 4.18 -13.41
N LEU A 582 21.74 3.62 -12.35
CA LEU A 582 20.93 4.33 -11.35
C LEU A 582 21.54 4.07 -9.97
N THR A 583 22.07 5.09 -9.32
CA THR A 583 22.76 4.93 -8.03
C THR A 583 22.29 5.96 -7.01
N SER A 584 21.86 5.52 -5.83
CA SER A 584 21.51 6.41 -4.72
C SER A 584 22.02 5.89 -3.37
N THR A 585 22.83 6.66 -2.63
CA THR A 585 23.33 6.13 -1.34
C THR A 585 22.19 6.01 -0.32
N LEU A 586 21.40 7.05 -0.09
CA LEU A 586 20.32 7.01 0.91
C LEU A 586 18.90 6.87 0.33
N GLY A 587 18.67 7.32 -0.91
CA GLY A 587 17.34 7.34 -1.51
C GLY A 587 16.95 6.00 -2.14
N GLY A 588 15.64 5.79 -2.31
CA GLY A 588 15.09 4.65 -3.05
C GLY A 588 15.28 4.82 -4.55
N VAL A 589 15.30 3.70 -5.27
CA VAL A 589 15.31 3.71 -6.74
C VAL A 589 14.08 2.97 -7.24
N THR A 590 13.27 3.65 -8.04
CA THR A 590 12.10 3.09 -8.72
C THR A 590 12.29 3.17 -10.23
N LEU A 591 12.10 2.04 -10.91
CA LEU A 591 12.17 1.92 -12.37
C LEU A 591 10.94 1.20 -12.89
N SER A 592 10.11 1.86 -13.68
CA SER A 592 8.91 1.26 -14.25
C SER A 592 8.78 1.47 -15.75
N ASN A 593 8.09 0.54 -16.43
CA ASN A 593 7.72 0.64 -17.85
C ASN A 593 8.91 1.00 -18.74
N THR A 594 10.00 0.24 -18.63
CA THR A 594 11.26 0.59 -19.31
C THR A 594 11.69 -0.51 -20.27
N SER A 595 12.03 -0.12 -21.50
CA SER A 595 12.57 -1.05 -22.50
C SER A 595 13.99 -0.62 -22.91
N LEU A 596 14.93 -1.54 -22.73
CA LEU A 596 16.36 -1.34 -22.96
C LEU A 596 16.83 -2.24 -24.10
N THR A 597 17.36 -1.64 -25.17
CA THR A 597 17.99 -2.35 -26.29
C THR A 597 19.48 -2.05 -26.32
N ASP A 598 20.32 -3.09 -26.29
CA ASP A 598 21.79 -3.00 -26.20
C ASP A 598 22.28 -2.05 -25.11
N SER A 599 21.60 -2.05 -23.95
CA SER A 599 21.95 -1.24 -22.79
C SER A 599 21.92 -2.07 -21.51
N PRO A 600 23.07 -2.36 -20.89
CA PRO A 600 23.12 -3.09 -19.62
C PRO A 600 22.69 -2.17 -18.46
N LEU A 601 21.90 -2.73 -17.53
CA LEU A 601 21.24 -2.02 -16.43
C LEU A 601 21.94 -2.29 -15.10
N PHE A 602 22.30 -1.23 -14.36
CA PHE A 602 22.92 -1.32 -13.05
C PHE A 602 22.18 -0.43 -12.06
N ILE A 603 21.72 -1.00 -10.95
CA ILE A 603 20.99 -0.28 -9.90
C ILE A 603 21.66 -0.54 -8.55
N GLU A 604 22.06 0.53 -7.85
CA GLU A 604 22.71 0.40 -6.54
C GLU A 604 22.12 1.37 -5.51
N THR A 605 21.77 0.86 -4.32
CA THR A 605 21.32 1.67 -3.18
C THR A 605 21.94 1.24 -1.85
N ASP A 606 22.43 2.15 -1.00
CA ASP A 606 22.97 1.71 0.29
C ASP A 606 21.85 1.44 1.30
N ALA A 607 20.96 2.40 1.54
CA ALA A 607 20.02 2.34 2.65
C ALA A 607 18.58 1.93 2.28
N SER A 608 18.12 2.28 1.08
CA SER A 608 16.71 2.20 0.69
C SER A 608 16.41 1.09 -0.32
N SER A 609 15.13 0.83 -0.55
CA SER A 609 14.67 -0.29 -1.38
C SER A 609 14.74 0.02 -2.89
N ILE A 610 14.86 -1.04 -3.68
CA ILE A 610 14.86 -1.02 -5.15
C ILE A 610 13.55 -1.65 -5.64
N PHE A 611 12.82 -0.91 -6.47
CA PHE A 611 11.58 -1.37 -7.11
C PHE A 611 11.73 -1.32 -8.63
N VAL A 612 11.55 -2.45 -9.29
CA VAL A 612 11.61 -2.56 -10.75
C VAL A 612 10.36 -3.26 -11.26
N GLN A 613 9.64 -2.64 -12.19
CA GLN A 613 8.39 -3.17 -12.73
C GLN A 613 8.30 -3.02 -14.24
N ASN A 614 7.88 -4.08 -14.93
CA ASN A 614 7.63 -4.07 -16.37
C ASN A 614 8.87 -3.57 -17.14
N VAL A 615 9.99 -4.28 -16.97
CA VAL A 615 11.28 -3.94 -17.58
C VAL A 615 11.72 -5.02 -18.54
N VAL A 616 12.02 -4.62 -19.77
CA VAL A 616 12.46 -5.51 -20.84
C VAL A 616 13.85 -5.13 -21.27
N THR A 617 14.79 -6.07 -21.22
CA THR A 617 16.17 -5.87 -21.68
C THR A 617 16.50 -6.82 -22.83
N GLN A 618 16.85 -6.25 -23.97
CA GLN A 618 17.15 -6.97 -25.20
C GLN A 618 18.53 -6.55 -25.72
N VAL A 619 19.20 -7.46 -26.41
CA VAL A 619 20.50 -7.20 -27.04
C VAL A 619 20.51 -7.72 -28.46
N THR A 620 21.23 -7.06 -29.37
CA THR A 620 21.39 -7.57 -30.74
C THR A 620 22.44 -8.67 -30.82
N HIS A 621 23.45 -8.63 -29.94
CA HIS A 621 24.54 -9.61 -29.87
C HIS A 621 24.95 -9.86 -28.42
N GLY A 622 25.16 -11.13 -28.04
CA GLY A 622 25.56 -11.53 -26.69
C GLY A 622 24.36 -11.76 -25.78
N TYR A 623 24.45 -11.35 -24.52
CA TYR A 623 23.38 -11.47 -23.52
C TYR A 623 23.09 -10.11 -22.86
N SER A 624 21.83 -9.89 -22.45
CA SER A 624 21.43 -8.73 -21.66
C SER A 624 21.82 -8.91 -20.19
N VAL A 625 22.18 -7.81 -19.52
CA VAL A 625 22.70 -7.84 -18.14
C VAL A 625 21.95 -6.83 -17.28
N MET A 626 21.49 -7.30 -16.12
CA MET A 626 20.91 -6.48 -15.06
C MET A 626 21.56 -6.82 -13.72
N GLU A 627 22.12 -5.81 -13.06
CA GLU A 627 22.69 -5.96 -11.71
C GLU A 627 21.96 -5.03 -10.74
N THR A 628 21.52 -5.58 -9.61
CA THR A 628 20.87 -4.84 -8.53
C THR A 628 21.57 -5.13 -7.20
N LYS A 629 21.91 -4.07 -6.47
CA LYS A 629 22.66 -4.19 -5.22
C LYS A 629 22.13 -3.24 -4.17
N THR A 630 21.94 -3.74 -2.96
CA THR A 630 21.61 -2.91 -1.80
C THR A 630 22.27 -3.38 -0.51
N MET A 631 22.50 -2.49 0.47
CA MET A 631 22.93 -2.95 1.80
C MET A 631 21.72 -3.32 2.66
N SER A 632 20.84 -2.38 2.96
CA SER A 632 19.70 -2.63 3.87
C SER A 632 18.32 -2.67 3.22
N GLY A 633 18.20 -2.25 1.96
CA GLY A 633 16.91 -2.18 1.24
C GLY A 633 16.41 -3.54 0.77
N ALA A 634 15.10 -3.64 0.55
CA ALA A 634 14.52 -4.78 -0.18
C ALA A 634 14.72 -4.60 -1.70
N ILE A 635 14.89 -5.69 -2.42
CA ILE A 635 14.90 -5.72 -3.90
C ILE A 635 13.60 -6.38 -4.34
N THR A 636 12.82 -5.66 -5.13
CA THR A 636 11.52 -6.11 -5.60
C THR A 636 11.45 -5.97 -7.12
N LEU A 637 11.24 -7.08 -7.81
CA LEU A 637 11.17 -7.15 -9.28
C LEU A 637 9.83 -7.74 -9.71
N SER A 638 9.14 -7.09 -10.65
CA SER A 638 7.89 -7.58 -11.25
C SER A 638 7.96 -7.49 -12.76
N ASP A 639 7.64 -8.57 -13.46
CA ASP A 639 7.56 -8.60 -14.94
C ASP A 639 8.87 -8.10 -15.58
N VAL A 640 9.98 -8.72 -15.19
CA VAL A 640 11.32 -8.38 -15.67
C VAL A 640 11.81 -9.46 -16.63
N THR A 641 12.29 -9.04 -17.80
CA THR A 641 12.88 -9.94 -18.80
C THR A 641 14.33 -9.55 -19.09
N VAL A 642 15.25 -10.48 -18.81
CA VAL A 642 16.70 -10.27 -18.92
C VAL A 642 17.44 -11.61 -18.97
N ASP A 643 18.48 -11.71 -19.79
CA ASP A 643 19.24 -12.96 -19.95
C ASP A 643 20.10 -13.26 -18.72
N PHE A 644 20.82 -12.26 -18.18
CA PHE A 644 21.60 -12.40 -16.96
C PHE A 644 21.20 -11.36 -15.91
N ILE A 645 20.76 -11.85 -14.74
CA ILE A 645 20.42 -11.01 -13.59
C ILE A 645 21.21 -11.39 -12.34
N SER A 646 21.76 -10.38 -11.66
CA SER A 646 22.41 -10.52 -10.35
C SER A 646 21.74 -9.60 -9.32
N MET A 647 21.33 -10.16 -8.19
CA MET A 647 20.65 -9.47 -7.09
C MET A 647 21.41 -9.69 -5.79
N GLN A 648 21.79 -8.61 -5.10
CA GLN A 648 22.58 -8.69 -3.87
C GLN A 648 22.03 -7.78 -2.78
N THR A 649 21.80 -8.32 -1.58
CA THR A 649 21.38 -7.55 -0.39
C THR A 649 22.04 -8.04 0.90
N GLN A 650 22.34 -7.15 1.86
CA GLN A 650 22.86 -7.59 3.17
C GLN A 650 21.73 -7.99 4.12
N SER A 651 20.71 -7.14 4.31
CA SER A 651 19.64 -7.42 5.28
C SER A 651 18.23 -7.40 4.70
N GLY A 652 18.06 -6.99 3.44
CA GLY A 652 16.73 -6.89 2.85
C GLY A 652 16.25 -8.20 2.22
N THR A 653 14.94 -8.26 1.99
CA THR A 653 14.30 -9.35 1.25
C THR A 653 14.49 -9.15 -0.25
N ILE A 654 14.69 -10.24 -1.00
CA ILE A 654 14.62 -10.25 -2.47
C ILE A 654 13.30 -10.91 -2.85
N THR A 655 12.42 -10.18 -3.54
CA THR A 655 11.19 -10.74 -4.11
C THR A 655 11.15 -10.53 -5.62
N THR A 656 10.83 -11.58 -6.37
CA THR A 656 10.61 -11.51 -7.81
C THR A 656 9.27 -12.13 -8.17
N ASP A 657 8.54 -11.51 -9.10
CA ASP A 657 7.35 -12.07 -9.74
C ASP A 657 7.49 -11.97 -11.25
N SER A 658 7.08 -13.02 -11.96
CA SER A 658 7.16 -13.11 -13.42
C SER A 658 8.57 -12.78 -13.97
N LEU A 659 9.63 -13.28 -13.33
CA LEU A 659 11.00 -13.09 -13.79
C LEU A 659 11.29 -14.04 -14.95
N THR A 660 11.70 -13.50 -16.10
CA THR A 660 12.08 -14.31 -17.27
C THR A 660 13.56 -14.12 -17.60
N ALA A 661 14.32 -15.20 -17.53
CA ALA A 661 15.69 -15.28 -18.01
C ALA A 661 15.84 -16.37 -19.07
N ASN A 662 15.54 -15.96 -20.31
CA ASN A 662 15.72 -16.78 -21.50
C ASN A 662 17.08 -16.46 -22.12
N GLY A 663 17.61 -17.36 -22.93
CA GLY A 663 18.87 -17.13 -23.63
C GLY A 663 18.79 -17.69 -25.04
N GLU A 664 19.37 -16.98 -26.01
CA GLU A 664 19.42 -17.47 -27.39
C GLU A 664 20.71 -18.28 -27.64
N GLY A 665 20.54 -19.55 -28.03
CA GLY A 665 21.62 -20.38 -28.57
C GLY A 665 22.74 -20.73 -27.58
N VAL A 666 23.88 -20.03 -27.66
CA VAL A 666 25.13 -20.35 -26.94
C VAL A 666 25.16 -19.80 -25.51
N PHE A 667 24.30 -18.81 -25.20
CA PHE A 667 24.24 -18.18 -23.89
C PHE A 667 22.93 -18.57 -23.21
N PHE A 668 23.00 -19.36 -22.15
CA PHE A 668 21.83 -19.72 -21.35
C PHE A 668 21.53 -18.63 -20.31
N GLY A 669 20.24 -18.39 -20.05
CA GLY A 669 19.81 -17.40 -19.07
C GLY A 669 20.34 -17.72 -17.67
N ARG A 670 20.74 -16.70 -16.90
CA ARG A 670 21.35 -16.85 -15.57
C ARG A 670 20.69 -15.94 -14.55
N VAL A 671 20.35 -16.51 -13.39
CA VAL A 671 19.81 -15.80 -12.23
C VAL A 671 20.71 -16.03 -11.04
N GLU A 672 21.25 -14.95 -10.47
CA GLU A 672 22.04 -14.96 -9.23
C GLU A 672 21.36 -14.12 -8.16
N ALA A 673 21.10 -14.70 -6.98
CA ALA A 673 20.51 -13.98 -5.84
C ALA A 673 21.27 -14.28 -4.54
N THR A 674 21.73 -13.23 -3.86
CA THR A 674 22.47 -13.36 -2.60
C THR A 674 21.88 -12.45 -1.53
N SER A 675 21.56 -13.02 -0.36
CA SER A 675 21.06 -12.26 0.80
C SER A 675 21.71 -12.70 2.11
N TYR A 676 22.34 -11.80 2.87
CA TYR A 676 22.97 -12.21 4.14
C TYR A 676 21.99 -12.36 5.31
N GLY A 677 20.82 -11.73 5.26
CA GLY A 677 19.89 -11.67 6.40
C GLY A 677 18.40 -11.69 6.04
N GLY A 678 18.06 -11.48 4.77
CA GLY A 678 16.67 -11.45 4.31
C GLY A 678 16.25 -12.69 3.53
N GLU A 679 14.95 -12.84 3.41
CA GLU A 679 14.29 -13.91 2.66
C GLU A 679 14.47 -13.73 1.15
N ILE A 680 14.47 -14.83 0.40
CA ILE A 680 14.51 -14.81 -1.08
C ILE A 680 13.27 -15.53 -1.59
N GLN A 681 12.37 -14.80 -2.24
CA GLN A 681 11.16 -15.33 -2.85
C GLN A 681 11.16 -15.08 -4.35
N MET A 682 11.17 -16.15 -5.14
CA MET A 682 11.04 -16.10 -6.58
C MET A 682 9.74 -16.76 -7.00
N LEU A 683 8.81 -15.97 -7.52
CA LEU A 683 7.50 -16.41 -8.00
C LEU A 683 7.48 -16.39 -9.53
N ASN A 684 6.72 -17.32 -10.11
CA ASN A 684 6.49 -17.44 -11.56
C ASN A 684 7.76 -17.23 -12.40
N THR A 685 8.85 -17.90 -12.03
CA THR A 685 10.16 -17.67 -12.62
C THR A 685 10.40 -18.61 -13.80
N VAL A 686 10.81 -18.06 -14.93
CA VAL A 686 11.11 -18.76 -16.19
C VAL A 686 12.60 -18.66 -16.46
N VAL A 687 13.33 -19.78 -16.42
CA VAL A 687 14.78 -19.78 -16.61
C VAL A 687 15.23 -20.97 -17.45
N GLN A 688 15.92 -20.70 -18.55
CA GLN A 688 16.47 -21.73 -19.46
C GLN A 688 17.95 -22.08 -19.20
N GLY A 689 18.58 -21.49 -18.17
CA GLY A 689 19.97 -21.76 -17.81
C GLY A 689 20.18 -21.96 -16.31
N SER A 690 21.06 -21.18 -15.68
CA SER A 690 21.50 -21.46 -14.31
C SER A 690 20.84 -20.56 -13.26
N ILE A 691 20.40 -21.15 -12.15
CA ILE A 691 19.92 -20.40 -10.97
C ILE A 691 20.90 -20.62 -9.82
N HIS A 692 21.42 -19.55 -9.23
CA HIS A 692 22.33 -19.60 -8.10
C HIS A 692 21.82 -18.71 -6.96
N ILE A 693 21.52 -19.31 -5.81
CA ILE A 693 20.94 -18.62 -4.65
C ILE A 693 21.74 -18.95 -3.39
N GLU A 694 22.14 -17.91 -2.66
CA GLU A 694 22.81 -18.05 -1.36
C GLU A 694 22.19 -17.13 -0.30
N THR A 695 21.86 -17.70 0.86
CA THR A 695 21.43 -16.93 2.03
C THR A 695 21.98 -17.48 3.35
N ASN A 696 22.11 -16.64 4.38
CA ASN A 696 22.46 -17.15 5.72
C ASN A 696 21.21 -17.51 6.52
N SER A 697 20.29 -16.56 6.74
CA SER A 697 19.17 -16.74 7.68
C SER A 697 17.77 -16.66 7.07
N GLY A 698 17.63 -16.17 5.84
CA GLY A 698 16.32 -16.05 5.21
C GLY A 698 15.81 -17.39 4.67
N ASP A 699 14.49 -17.56 4.69
CA ASP A 699 13.85 -18.65 3.96
C ASP A 699 14.05 -18.41 2.44
N VAL A 700 14.09 -19.51 1.68
CA VAL A 700 14.21 -19.47 0.22
C VAL A 700 12.99 -20.17 -0.36
N PHE A 701 12.20 -19.43 -1.13
CA PHE A 701 11.07 -19.96 -1.87
C PHE A 701 11.29 -19.72 -3.36
N VAL A 702 11.34 -20.79 -4.15
CA VAL A 702 11.52 -20.71 -5.60
C VAL A 702 10.38 -21.47 -6.26
N HIS A 703 9.58 -20.76 -7.05
CA HIS A 703 8.52 -21.31 -7.87
C HIS A 703 8.86 -21.10 -9.35
N LEU A 704 9.10 -22.22 -10.04
CA LEU A 704 9.39 -22.25 -11.47
C LEU A 704 8.11 -22.54 -12.27
N GLU A 705 7.90 -21.82 -13.37
CA GLU A 705 6.79 -22.10 -14.27
C GLU A 705 6.98 -23.45 -14.99
N SER A 706 5.88 -24.13 -15.33
CA SER A 706 5.95 -25.52 -15.80
C SER A 706 6.66 -25.62 -17.13
N THR A 707 7.47 -26.67 -17.32
CA THR A 707 8.23 -26.99 -18.53
C THR A 707 9.33 -25.98 -18.91
N THR A 708 9.60 -24.98 -18.07
CA THR A 708 10.55 -23.91 -18.40
C THR A 708 12.01 -24.28 -18.13
N PHE A 709 12.26 -25.17 -17.16
CA PHE A 709 13.61 -25.55 -16.74
C PHE A 709 13.91 -27.03 -17.06
N VAL A 710 15.11 -27.31 -17.57
CA VAL A 710 15.58 -28.67 -17.87
C VAL A 710 17.03 -28.82 -17.38
N GLY A 711 17.26 -29.58 -16.31
CA GLY A 711 18.60 -29.65 -15.74
C GLY A 711 18.74 -30.34 -14.40
N PHE A 712 19.89 -30.15 -13.77
CA PHE A 712 20.25 -30.68 -12.46
C PHE A 712 19.97 -29.65 -11.35
N TYR A 713 19.51 -30.08 -10.18
CA TYR A 713 19.41 -29.20 -9.01
C TYR A 713 20.21 -29.75 -7.83
N TYR A 714 20.79 -28.84 -7.05
CA TYR A 714 21.48 -29.10 -5.80
C TYR A 714 21.05 -28.07 -4.76
N ILE A 715 20.53 -28.56 -3.64
CA ILE A 715 20.00 -27.74 -2.56
C ILE A 715 20.60 -28.21 -1.23
N ARG A 716 21.05 -27.25 -0.40
CA ARG A 716 21.58 -27.52 0.94
C ARG A 716 21.10 -26.49 1.95
N SER A 717 20.58 -26.96 3.08
CA SER A 717 20.32 -26.13 4.27
C SER A 717 20.98 -26.74 5.50
N ASP A 718 21.87 -26.00 6.18
CA ASP A 718 22.63 -26.54 7.32
C ASP A 718 21.74 -26.73 8.57
N TYR A 719 20.66 -25.97 8.75
CA TYR A 719 19.73 -26.10 9.89
C TYR A 719 18.23 -26.03 9.54
N GLY A 720 17.85 -25.62 8.32
CA GLY A 720 16.45 -25.50 7.90
C GLY A 720 15.90 -26.76 7.20
N SER A 721 14.59 -26.82 6.99
CA SER A 721 13.95 -27.92 6.25
C SER A 721 14.05 -27.71 4.74
N ILE A 722 14.20 -28.80 3.98
CA ILE A 722 14.23 -28.79 2.52
C ILE A 722 12.96 -29.45 1.97
N GLY A 723 12.24 -28.75 1.12
CA GLY A 723 11.07 -29.25 0.38
C GLY A 723 11.23 -29.07 -1.12
N VAL A 724 11.23 -30.16 -1.88
CA VAL A 724 11.20 -30.12 -3.34
C VAL A 724 9.96 -30.86 -3.80
N HIS A 725 9.03 -30.13 -4.43
CA HIS A 725 7.72 -30.65 -4.78
C HIS A 725 7.33 -30.20 -6.19
N LYS A 726 6.46 -30.98 -6.82
CA LYS A 726 5.84 -30.62 -8.08
C LYS A 726 4.38 -30.28 -7.81
N GLY A 727 3.86 -29.21 -8.43
CA GLY A 727 2.46 -28.85 -8.33
C GLY A 727 1.56 -29.91 -8.97
N ASN A 728 0.29 -29.97 -8.55
CA ASN A 728 -0.67 -30.96 -9.07
C ASN A 728 -0.94 -30.85 -10.59
N TYR A 729 -0.70 -29.67 -11.18
CA TYR A 729 -0.93 -29.40 -12.60
C TYR A 729 0.37 -29.14 -13.37
N SER A 730 1.51 -29.55 -12.82
CA SER A 730 2.78 -29.44 -13.54
C SER A 730 2.98 -30.63 -14.48
N TYR A 731 3.44 -30.35 -15.69
CA TYR A 731 3.88 -31.36 -16.65
C TYR A 731 5.35 -31.77 -16.41
N ASP A 732 5.95 -31.26 -15.32
CA ASP A 732 7.35 -31.44 -15.02
C ASP A 732 7.66 -32.84 -14.46
N THR A 733 8.77 -33.42 -14.92
CA THR A 733 9.29 -34.68 -14.38
C THR A 733 10.37 -34.39 -13.35
N LEU A 734 10.13 -34.75 -12.08
CA LEU A 734 11.09 -34.62 -10.99
C LEU A 734 11.67 -36.00 -10.62
N SER A 735 13.00 -36.13 -10.65
CA SER A 735 13.72 -37.34 -10.22
C SER A 735 14.73 -37.00 -9.13
N VAL A 736 14.41 -37.37 -7.89
CA VAL A 736 15.27 -37.11 -6.72
C VAL A 736 16.32 -38.21 -6.60
N LEU A 737 17.59 -37.82 -6.46
CA LEU A 737 18.71 -38.74 -6.21
C LEU A 737 18.87 -39.00 -4.71
N PRO A 738 19.34 -40.20 -4.31
CA PRO A 738 19.57 -40.51 -2.90
C PRO A 738 20.74 -39.67 -2.35
N SER A 739 20.49 -38.90 -1.29
CA SER A 739 21.51 -38.19 -0.51
C SER A 739 21.82 -38.93 0.80
N ILE A 740 23.06 -38.84 1.27
CA ILE A 740 23.51 -39.44 2.55
C ILE A 740 23.09 -38.57 3.75
N ASN A 741 22.85 -37.27 3.51
CA ASN A 741 22.53 -36.28 4.52
C ASN A 741 21.11 -35.72 4.28
N ASP A 742 20.28 -35.71 5.32
CA ASP A 742 18.93 -35.11 5.30
C ASP A 742 18.97 -33.57 5.07
N GLN A 743 20.16 -32.97 5.16
CA GLN A 743 20.44 -31.55 4.95
C GLN A 743 20.76 -31.19 3.48
N GLU A 744 20.75 -32.18 2.59
CA GLU A 744 21.05 -32.01 1.17
C GLU A 744 20.02 -32.74 0.31
N SER A 745 19.58 -32.09 -0.78
CA SER A 745 18.70 -32.68 -1.78
C SER A 745 19.24 -32.37 -3.17
N MET A 746 19.30 -33.38 -4.02
CA MET A 746 19.77 -33.24 -5.41
C MET A 746 19.00 -34.15 -6.35
N GLY A 747 18.94 -33.81 -7.62
CA GLY A 747 18.16 -34.56 -8.61
C GLY A 747 18.10 -33.90 -9.97
N TYR A 748 17.25 -34.44 -10.85
CA TYR A 748 17.02 -33.90 -12.18
C TYR A 748 15.57 -33.47 -12.38
N ILE A 749 15.39 -32.39 -13.15
CA ILE A 749 14.10 -31.83 -13.56
C ILE A 749 14.00 -31.94 -15.08
N ASN A 750 12.85 -32.39 -15.59
CA ASN A 750 12.53 -32.56 -17.02
C ASN A 750 13.54 -33.41 -17.81
N CYS A 751 14.15 -34.38 -17.12
CA CYS A 751 15.23 -35.18 -17.64
C CYS A 751 15.07 -36.65 -17.28
N ALA A 752 15.28 -37.52 -18.28
CA ALA A 752 15.26 -38.98 -18.10
C ALA A 752 16.61 -39.56 -17.62
N GLY A 753 17.64 -38.72 -17.40
CA GLY A 753 19.00 -39.13 -17.05
C GLY A 753 19.97 -37.95 -16.88
N ASN A 754 21.27 -38.17 -17.14
CA ASN A 754 22.37 -37.22 -16.87
C ASN A 754 22.27 -35.91 -17.69
N CYS A 755 21.61 -34.88 -17.15
CA CYS A 755 21.40 -33.57 -17.78
C CYS A 755 22.28 -32.44 -17.22
N ASN A 756 23.41 -32.79 -16.57
CA ASN A 756 24.29 -31.81 -15.92
C ASN A 756 24.88 -30.75 -16.86
N PHE A 757 24.86 -30.97 -18.18
CA PHE A 757 25.42 -30.07 -19.17
C PHE A 757 24.42 -29.07 -19.77
N GLN A 758 23.12 -29.17 -19.43
CA GLN A 758 22.09 -28.26 -19.96
C GLN A 758 21.89 -27.06 -19.05
N SER A 759 21.57 -27.30 -17.78
CA SER A 759 21.26 -26.25 -16.81
C SER A 759 21.44 -26.74 -15.39
N ASN A 760 21.63 -25.81 -14.45
CA ASN A 760 21.86 -26.13 -13.05
C ASN A 760 21.19 -25.14 -12.09
N ILE A 761 20.52 -25.68 -11.06
CA ILE A 761 20.02 -24.92 -9.91
C ILE A 761 20.94 -25.22 -8.72
N TYR A 762 21.46 -24.18 -8.08
CA TYR A 762 22.25 -24.28 -6.86
C TYR A 762 21.64 -23.35 -5.80
N ILE A 763 21.18 -23.92 -4.69
CA ILE A 763 20.61 -23.15 -3.57
C ILE A 763 21.30 -23.54 -2.27
N ARG A 764 21.77 -22.55 -1.52
CA ARG A 764 22.39 -22.75 -0.21
C ARG A 764 21.79 -21.82 0.84
N SER A 765 21.40 -22.38 1.99
CA SER A 765 21.03 -21.62 3.19
C SER A 765 21.76 -22.13 4.45
N THR A 766 22.09 -21.27 5.42
CA THR A 766 22.60 -21.76 6.72
C THR A 766 21.47 -22.09 7.70
N TYR A 767 20.48 -21.22 7.89
CA TYR A 767 19.42 -21.38 8.89
C TYR A 767 18.00 -21.41 8.30
N GLY A 768 17.82 -20.96 7.06
CA GLY A 768 16.50 -20.84 6.43
C GLY A 768 15.99 -22.14 5.82
N ASN A 769 14.67 -22.26 5.75
CA ASN A 769 13.98 -23.33 5.03
C ASN A 769 14.09 -23.08 3.53
N ILE A 770 14.18 -24.15 2.75
CA ILE A 770 14.27 -24.05 1.28
C ILE A 770 13.13 -24.83 0.67
N HIS A 771 12.30 -24.15 -0.13
CA HIS A 771 11.21 -24.73 -0.89
C HIS A 771 11.39 -24.47 -2.38
N LEU A 772 11.45 -25.54 -3.18
CA LEU A 772 11.45 -25.50 -4.64
C LEU A 772 10.16 -26.15 -5.15
N VAL A 773 9.35 -25.36 -5.86
CA VAL A 773 8.06 -25.77 -6.43
C VAL A 773 8.13 -25.70 -7.96
N LEU A 774 7.71 -26.78 -8.62
CA LEU A 774 7.70 -26.89 -10.08
C LEU A 774 6.28 -26.86 -10.64
N GLY A 775 6.08 -25.97 -11.61
CA GLY A 775 4.85 -25.77 -12.37
C GLY A 775 3.72 -25.15 -11.59
N CYS A 776 2.57 -24.96 -12.24
CA CYS A 776 1.42 -24.32 -11.63
C CYS A 776 0.89 -25.18 -10.49
N GLU A 777 1.27 -24.82 -9.27
CA GLU A 777 0.50 -25.21 -8.12
C GLU A 777 -0.75 -24.33 -8.14
N ASN A 778 -1.95 -24.94 -8.20
CA ASN A 778 -3.09 -24.26 -7.62
C ASN A 778 -2.60 -23.82 -6.24
N ALA A 779 -2.65 -22.52 -5.93
CA ALA A 779 -2.26 -22.00 -4.60
C ALA A 779 -3.20 -22.48 -3.46
N TYR A 780 -3.78 -23.66 -3.62
CA TYR A 780 -4.62 -24.42 -2.74
C TYR A 780 -3.98 -25.80 -2.50
N LEU A 781 -2.72 -25.86 -2.11
CA LEU A 781 -2.18 -27.12 -1.56
C LEU A 781 -0.99 -26.92 -0.60
N PHE A 782 -1.21 -26.18 0.49
CA PHE A 782 -0.61 -26.59 1.77
C PHE A 782 -1.73 -26.91 2.74
N ASP A 783 -2.17 -28.17 2.70
CA ASP A 783 -2.36 -28.96 3.91
C ASP A 783 -2.24 -30.45 3.55
N ILE A 784 -1.37 -31.13 4.28
CA ILE A 784 -1.29 -32.58 4.31
C ILE A 784 -2.62 -33.08 4.89
N VAL A 785 -3.44 -33.75 4.08
CA VAL A 785 -4.29 -34.93 4.41
C VAL A 785 -5.41 -35.10 3.37
N SER A 786 -5.55 -36.35 2.91
CA SER A 786 -6.68 -36.98 2.19
C SER A 786 -6.96 -36.58 0.73
N ILE A 787 -6.71 -37.57 -0.12
CA ILE A 787 -7.14 -37.73 -1.51
C ILE A 787 -8.67 -37.91 -1.54
N GLU A 788 -9.38 -37.06 -2.27
CA GLU A 788 -10.63 -37.41 -2.95
C GLU A 788 -10.78 -36.54 -4.21
N THR A 789 -10.97 -37.18 -5.36
CA THR A 789 -11.17 -36.57 -6.68
C THR A 789 -12.36 -35.62 -6.66
N LYS A 790 -12.16 -34.31 -6.88
CA LYS A 790 -13.26 -33.32 -6.81
C LYS A 790 -13.58 -32.69 -8.17
N GLU A 791 -14.87 -32.66 -8.46
CA GLU A 791 -15.56 -32.13 -9.66
C GLU A 791 -15.29 -30.63 -9.88
N MET A 792 -15.35 -30.16 -11.14
CA MET A 792 -15.18 -28.74 -11.50
C MET A 792 -16.44 -27.93 -11.14
N GLU A 793 -16.36 -27.07 -10.11
CA GLU A 793 -17.45 -26.21 -9.62
C GLU A 793 -17.32 -24.77 -10.17
N LEU A 794 -18.46 -24.12 -10.47
CA LEU A 794 -18.52 -22.71 -10.86
C LEU A 794 -18.00 -21.81 -9.72
N THR A 795 -16.95 -21.04 -9.97
CA THR A 795 -16.32 -20.13 -9.00
C THR A 795 -16.47 -18.66 -9.40
N GLU A 796 -16.45 -17.76 -8.43
CA GLU A 796 -16.50 -16.29 -8.64
C GLU A 796 -15.42 -15.79 -9.63
N CYS A 797 -14.23 -16.37 -9.57
CA CYS A 797 -13.14 -16.02 -10.49
C CYS A 797 -13.47 -16.37 -11.95
N LEU A 798 -14.13 -17.51 -12.19
CA LEU A 798 -14.58 -17.89 -13.53
C LEU A 798 -15.63 -16.92 -14.07
N ILE A 799 -16.56 -16.47 -13.21
CA ILE A 799 -17.57 -15.47 -13.57
C ILE A 799 -16.89 -14.15 -13.94
N LYS A 800 -15.99 -13.63 -13.10
CA LYS A 800 -15.26 -12.37 -13.35
C LYS A 800 -14.41 -12.43 -14.63
N ARG A 801 -13.74 -13.55 -14.88
CA ARG A 801 -12.94 -13.76 -16.10
C ARG A 801 -13.80 -13.86 -17.36
N ARG A 802 -14.97 -14.48 -17.27
CA ARG A 802 -15.89 -14.63 -18.41
C ARG A 802 -16.74 -13.38 -18.66
N SER A 803 -17.05 -12.60 -17.62
CA SER A 803 -17.79 -11.36 -17.74
C SER A 803 -16.90 -10.15 -18.04
N ASN A 804 -15.58 -10.22 -17.81
CA ASN A 804 -14.65 -9.09 -17.84
C ASN A 804 -15.09 -7.92 -16.93
N HIS A 805 -15.85 -8.21 -15.87
CA HIS A 805 -16.27 -7.24 -14.87
C HIS A 805 -15.59 -7.55 -13.54
N PHE A 806 -15.11 -6.50 -12.87
CA PHE A 806 -14.39 -6.61 -11.60
C PHE A 806 -15.32 -6.97 -10.42
N ASP A 807 -16.61 -6.66 -10.54
CA ASP A 807 -17.64 -6.93 -9.54
C ASP A 807 -18.76 -7.81 -10.13
N ILE A 808 -19.15 -8.86 -9.40
CA ILE A 808 -20.16 -9.83 -9.82
C ILE A 808 -21.55 -9.19 -9.87
N ALA A 809 -21.83 -8.23 -8.98
CA ALA A 809 -23.13 -7.58 -8.90
C ALA A 809 -23.46 -6.74 -10.17
N CYS A 810 -22.43 -6.32 -10.91
CA CYS A 810 -22.56 -5.54 -12.14
C CYS A 810 -22.63 -6.40 -13.41
N VAL A 811 -22.56 -7.73 -13.31
CA VAL A 811 -22.57 -8.60 -14.48
C VAL A 811 -23.99 -8.66 -15.08
N VAL A 812 -24.13 -8.15 -16.31
CA VAL A 812 -25.41 -8.11 -17.05
C VAL A 812 -25.57 -9.30 -17.99
N ARG A 813 -24.49 -9.72 -18.66
CA ARG A 813 -24.46 -10.88 -19.56
C ARG A 813 -23.35 -11.83 -19.12
N LEU A 814 -23.65 -13.11 -19.04
CA LEU A 814 -22.68 -14.13 -18.62
C LEU A 814 -22.72 -15.34 -19.55
N ASN A 815 -21.62 -15.54 -20.27
CA ASN A 815 -21.43 -16.71 -21.14
C ASN A 815 -20.49 -17.73 -20.49
N LEU A 816 -21.06 -18.88 -20.12
CA LEU A 816 -20.38 -20.03 -19.52
C LEU A 816 -20.49 -21.27 -20.44
N ALA A 817 -20.67 -21.08 -21.74
CA ALA A 817 -20.72 -22.19 -22.69
C ALA A 817 -19.41 -22.98 -22.75
N LYS A 818 -19.49 -24.31 -23.00
CA LYS A 818 -18.33 -25.21 -23.19
C LYS A 818 -17.32 -25.20 -22.03
N THR A 819 -17.77 -25.04 -20.79
CA THR A 819 -16.90 -24.95 -19.59
C THR A 819 -16.81 -26.25 -18.78
N ASN A 820 -17.41 -27.35 -19.26
CA ASN A 820 -17.46 -28.66 -18.59
C ASN A 820 -18.05 -28.58 -17.16
N LEU A 821 -19.02 -27.70 -16.94
CA LEU A 821 -19.65 -27.54 -15.62
C LEU A 821 -20.59 -28.71 -15.31
N ASN A 822 -20.44 -29.28 -14.11
CA ASN A 822 -21.34 -30.31 -13.56
C ASN A 822 -22.34 -29.70 -12.56
N LYS A 823 -22.00 -28.54 -11.97
CA LYS A 823 -22.74 -27.82 -10.92
C LYS A 823 -22.61 -26.31 -11.08
N VAL A 824 -23.66 -25.57 -10.72
CA VAL A 824 -23.77 -24.11 -10.87
C VAL A 824 -23.98 -23.48 -9.49
N SER A 825 -22.90 -23.30 -8.74
CA SER A 825 -22.89 -22.57 -7.47
C SER A 825 -22.52 -21.09 -7.67
N ILE A 826 -22.93 -20.18 -6.78
CA ILE A 826 -22.46 -18.77 -6.66
C ILE A 826 -23.15 -17.72 -7.58
N LEU A 827 -24.08 -18.11 -8.46
CA LEU A 827 -24.85 -17.13 -9.27
C LEU A 827 -25.75 -16.18 -8.46
N ASN A 828 -25.95 -16.44 -7.17
CA ASN A 828 -26.82 -15.68 -6.26
C ASN A 828 -26.31 -14.24 -6.01
N GLU A 829 -25.05 -13.97 -6.31
CA GLU A 829 -24.42 -12.65 -6.19
C GLU A 829 -24.57 -11.81 -7.47
N CYS A 830 -24.97 -12.41 -8.60
CA CYS A 830 -25.20 -11.74 -9.89
C CYS A 830 -26.57 -11.03 -9.95
N THR A 831 -26.81 -10.02 -9.12
CA THR A 831 -28.14 -9.39 -8.96
C THR A 831 -28.64 -8.64 -10.21
N SER A 832 -27.74 -8.22 -11.11
CA SER A 832 -28.07 -7.47 -12.33
C SER A 832 -28.12 -8.32 -13.62
N LEU A 833 -28.05 -9.65 -13.50
CA LEU A 833 -27.93 -10.54 -14.66
C LEU A 833 -29.22 -10.58 -15.50
N LEU A 834 -29.10 -10.27 -16.79
CA LEU A 834 -30.18 -10.30 -17.79
C LEU A 834 -30.09 -11.52 -18.71
N GLU A 835 -28.87 -11.94 -19.10
CA GLU A 835 -28.66 -13.03 -20.05
C GLU A 835 -27.63 -14.03 -19.50
N LEU A 836 -28.00 -15.32 -19.46
CA LEU A 836 -27.15 -16.41 -18.97
C LEU A 836 -27.08 -17.53 -20.00
N ASN A 837 -25.86 -17.81 -20.48
CA ASN A 837 -25.59 -18.92 -21.39
C ASN A 837 -24.81 -20.03 -20.67
N LEU A 838 -25.42 -21.21 -20.51
CA LEU A 838 -24.87 -22.42 -19.89
C LEU A 838 -24.81 -23.59 -20.89
N SER A 839 -24.82 -23.30 -22.19
CA SER A 839 -24.84 -24.31 -23.24
C SER A 839 -23.58 -25.20 -23.28
N HIS A 840 -23.69 -26.41 -23.81
CA HIS A 840 -22.55 -27.34 -23.98
C HIS A 840 -21.78 -27.63 -22.68
N ASN A 841 -22.50 -27.91 -21.60
CA ASN A 841 -21.93 -28.32 -20.31
C ASN A 841 -22.40 -29.75 -19.95
N GLN A 842 -22.09 -30.20 -18.74
CA GLN A 842 -22.44 -31.55 -18.26
C GLN A 842 -23.48 -31.47 -17.12
N LEU A 843 -24.35 -30.45 -17.15
CA LEU A 843 -25.35 -30.23 -16.12
C LEU A 843 -26.40 -31.34 -16.18
N THR A 844 -26.60 -32.02 -15.05
CA THR A 844 -27.60 -33.10 -14.90
C THR A 844 -28.90 -32.62 -14.24
N SER A 845 -28.88 -31.47 -13.57
CA SER A 845 -30.05 -30.83 -12.96
C SER A 845 -29.93 -29.31 -12.98
N ALA A 846 -31.07 -28.61 -13.18
CA ALA A 846 -31.16 -27.15 -13.14
C ALA A 846 -31.43 -26.59 -11.72
N ARG A 847 -31.26 -27.42 -10.68
CA ARG A 847 -31.59 -27.12 -9.28
C ARG A 847 -30.77 -25.97 -8.67
N GLU A 848 -29.57 -25.72 -9.19
CA GLU A 848 -28.58 -24.85 -8.56
C GLU A 848 -28.56 -23.43 -9.13
N VAL A 849 -29.34 -23.15 -10.18
CA VAL A 849 -29.57 -21.77 -10.62
C VAL A 849 -30.36 -21.05 -9.51
N PRO A 850 -29.90 -19.93 -8.93
CA PRO A 850 -30.62 -19.21 -7.89
C PRO A 850 -31.75 -18.34 -8.49
N THR A 851 -32.63 -17.79 -7.64
CA THR A 851 -33.65 -16.84 -8.08
C THR A 851 -33.01 -15.53 -8.54
N LEU A 852 -32.86 -15.36 -9.84
CA LEU A 852 -32.33 -14.15 -10.47
C LEU A 852 -33.50 -13.25 -10.89
N PRO A 853 -33.73 -12.10 -10.23
CA PRO A 853 -34.95 -11.31 -10.41
C PRO A 853 -35.04 -10.64 -11.79
N ASN A 854 -33.90 -10.35 -12.41
CA ASN A 854 -33.79 -9.60 -13.66
C ASN A 854 -33.51 -10.47 -14.89
N LEU A 855 -33.36 -11.79 -14.73
CA LEU A 855 -32.96 -12.67 -15.82
C LEU A 855 -34.07 -12.80 -16.88
N LYS A 856 -33.73 -12.48 -18.13
CA LYS A 856 -34.63 -12.52 -19.29
C LYS A 856 -34.35 -13.70 -20.22
N ILE A 857 -33.07 -14.03 -20.45
CA ILE A 857 -32.65 -15.07 -21.40
C ILE A 857 -31.84 -16.13 -20.65
N LEU A 858 -32.23 -17.40 -20.79
CA LEU A 858 -31.52 -18.55 -20.22
C LEU A 858 -31.31 -19.63 -21.28
N ASP A 859 -30.04 -19.92 -21.56
CA ASP A 859 -29.65 -21.01 -22.45
C ASP A 859 -29.07 -22.19 -21.66
N LEU A 860 -29.74 -23.34 -21.72
CA LEU A 860 -29.35 -24.62 -21.11
C LEU A 860 -29.19 -25.72 -22.18
N SER A 861 -28.98 -25.34 -23.44
CA SER A 861 -28.84 -26.28 -24.55
C SER A 861 -27.63 -27.21 -24.38
N HIS A 862 -27.69 -28.39 -25.00
CA HIS A 862 -26.56 -29.35 -25.03
C HIS A 862 -26.00 -29.73 -23.65
N ASN A 863 -26.88 -30.09 -22.72
CA ASN A 863 -26.54 -30.62 -21.39
C ASN A 863 -27.09 -32.06 -21.21
N GLY A 864 -27.05 -32.59 -19.98
CA GLY A 864 -27.54 -33.91 -19.59
C GLY A 864 -28.81 -33.88 -18.73
N LEU A 865 -29.72 -32.92 -18.98
CA LEU A 865 -30.92 -32.74 -18.17
C LEU A 865 -31.98 -33.81 -18.47
N ASN A 866 -32.43 -34.55 -17.46
CA ASN A 866 -33.38 -35.68 -17.62
C ASN A 866 -34.85 -35.36 -17.26
N LEU A 867 -35.12 -34.34 -16.41
CA LEU A 867 -36.46 -34.03 -15.87
C LEU A 867 -36.67 -32.53 -15.57
N ILE A 868 -37.88 -32.01 -15.81
CA ILE A 868 -38.32 -30.64 -15.41
C ILE A 868 -39.76 -30.68 -14.80
N GLY A 869 -39.88 -30.88 -13.46
CA GLY A 869 -41.07 -30.73 -12.56
C GLY A 869 -42.17 -31.84 -12.59
N ILE A 870 -42.92 -32.28 -11.55
CA ILE A 870 -43.04 -32.15 -10.06
C ILE A 870 -43.25 -33.56 -9.47
N CYS A 871 -42.90 -33.82 -8.20
CA CYS A 871 -43.72 -34.72 -7.38
C CYS A 871 -43.98 -34.18 -5.96
N ILE A 872 -45.26 -33.99 -5.64
CA ILE A 872 -45.82 -33.83 -4.30
C ILE A 872 -46.14 -35.25 -3.79
N ILE A 873 -45.97 -35.48 -2.48
CA ILE A 873 -46.37 -36.67 -1.69
C ILE A 873 -45.29 -37.77 -1.56
N LEU A 874 -44.37 -37.64 -0.59
CA LEU A 874 -44.23 -38.56 0.55
C LEU A 874 -42.99 -38.24 1.39
N HIS A 875 -43.22 -38.26 2.70
CA HIS A 875 -42.27 -38.06 3.77
C HIS A 875 -41.31 -39.27 3.86
N VAL A 876 -40.08 -39.02 4.31
CA VAL A 876 -39.04 -39.99 4.74
C VAL A 876 -37.96 -40.32 3.67
N LEU A 877 -36.75 -39.80 3.94
CA LEU A 877 -35.41 -40.12 3.38
C LEU A 877 -34.97 -39.47 2.04
N LYS A 878 -33.99 -38.56 2.20
CA LYS A 878 -32.75 -38.37 1.42
C LYS A 878 -32.78 -38.48 -0.13
N HIS A 879 -32.41 -37.36 -0.77
CA HIS A 879 -31.86 -37.21 -2.13
C HIS A 879 -32.77 -37.58 -3.33
N SER A 880 -33.58 -36.62 -3.78
CA SER A 880 -33.58 -36.09 -5.16
C SER A 880 -34.89 -35.30 -5.38
N THR A 881 -34.77 -34.00 -5.67
CA THR A 881 -35.91 -33.11 -5.92
C THR A 881 -35.53 -32.10 -6.99
N ASP A 882 -35.92 -32.35 -8.24
CA ASP A 882 -35.71 -31.42 -9.36
C ASP A 882 -36.79 -30.33 -9.35
N ASN A 883 -36.43 -29.16 -8.85
CA ASN A 883 -37.28 -27.97 -8.87
C ASN A 883 -36.50 -26.80 -9.45
N LEU A 884 -36.88 -26.34 -10.65
CA LEU A 884 -36.45 -25.03 -11.18
C LEU A 884 -36.91 -23.91 -10.22
N PRO A 885 -36.12 -22.86 -9.96
CA PRO A 885 -36.57 -21.69 -9.19
C PRO A 885 -37.65 -20.90 -9.94
N SER A 886 -38.38 -20.04 -9.23
CA SER A 886 -39.33 -19.11 -9.86
C SER A 886 -38.54 -17.96 -10.50
N LEU A 887 -38.47 -17.92 -11.83
CA LEU A 887 -37.82 -16.85 -12.61
C LEU A 887 -38.91 -16.01 -13.27
N VAL A 888 -39.40 -15.01 -12.54
CA VAL A 888 -40.62 -14.26 -12.89
C VAL A 888 -40.43 -13.39 -14.14
N GLY A 889 -39.19 -12.97 -14.43
CA GLY A 889 -38.84 -12.13 -15.58
C GLY A 889 -38.33 -12.85 -16.83
N LEU A 890 -38.31 -14.19 -16.84
CA LEU A 890 -37.72 -14.95 -17.95
C LEU A 890 -38.62 -14.91 -19.20
N GLU A 891 -38.07 -14.43 -20.31
CA GLU A 891 -38.75 -14.26 -21.60
C GLU A 891 -38.34 -15.35 -22.61
N GLU A 892 -37.09 -15.84 -22.56
CA GLU A 892 -36.55 -16.85 -23.49
C GLU A 892 -35.83 -17.99 -22.74
N LEU A 893 -36.20 -19.23 -23.09
CA LEU A 893 -35.61 -20.45 -22.54
C LEU A 893 -35.22 -21.44 -23.65
N ARG A 894 -33.94 -21.81 -23.71
CA ARG A 894 -33.41 -22.82 -24.65
C ARG A 894 -32.99 -24.08 -23.91
N LEU A 895 -33.49 -25.23 -24.35
CA LEU A 895 -33.34 -26.54 -23.71
C LEU A 895 -33.03 -27.66 -24.72
N GLU A 896 -32.72 -27.33 -25.98
CA GLU A 896 -32.37 -28.30 -27.01
C GLU A 896 -31.13 -29.14 -26.65
N GLY A 897 -30.96 -30.33 -27.26
CA GLY A 897 -29.77 -31.14 -27.00
C GLY A 897 -29.69 -31.79 -25.61
N ASN A 898 -30.79 -31.84 -24.85
CA ASN A 898 -30.88 -32.50 -23.53
C ASN A 898 -31.57 -33.89 -23.62
N ASP A 899 -31.71 -34.58 -22.48
CA ASP A 899 -32.30 -35.91 -22.34
C ASP A 899 -33.68 -35.86 -21.65
N ILE A 900 -34.45 -34.78 -21.88
CA ILE A 900 -35.69 -34.54 -21.13
C ILE A 900 -36.77 -35.53 -21.57
N THR A 901 -37.24 -36.35 -20.62
CA THR A 901 -38.22 -37.42 -20.86
C THR A 901 -39.66 -36.98 -20.63
N THR A 902 -39.92 -36.23 -19.57
CA THR A 902 -41.27 -35.74 -19.19
C THR A 902 -41.20 -34.31 -18.63
N ILE A 903 -42.14 -33.45 -19.03
CA ILE A 903 -42.29 -32.07 -18.53
C ILE A 903 -43.75 -31.83 -18.14
N ASP A 904 -44.00 -31.33 -16.94
CA ASP A 904 -45.32 -30.76 -16.60
C ASP A 904 -45.37 -29.27 -16.97
N PHE A 905 -45.91 -29.00 -18.17
CA PHE A 905 -46.01 -27.65 -18.71
C PHE A 905 -46.91 -26.71 -17.87
N THR A 906 -47.85 -27.24 -17.08
CA THR A 906 -48.71 -26.41 -16.21
C THR A 906 -47.95 -25.84 -15.02
N VAL A 907 -46.98 -26.61 -14.51
CA VAL A 907 -46.06 -26.18 -13.44
C VAL A 907 -45.03 -25.21 -14.00
N LEU A 908 -44.49 -25.50 -15.19
CA LEU A 908 -43.49 -24.66 -15.84
C LEU A 908 -44.05 -23.24 -16.05
N LYS A 909 -45.31 -23.12 -16.48
CA LYS A 909 -46.00 -21.83 -16.61
C LYS A 909 -46.11 -21.06 -15.29
N ARG A 910 -46.38 -21.76 -14.18
CA ARG A 910 -46.47 -21.13 -12.85
C ARG A 910 -45.14 -20.51 -12.41
N LYS A 911 -44.02 -21.11 -12.82
CA LYS A 911 -42.67 -20.65 -12.47
C LYS A 911 -42.09 -19.63 -13.45
N LEU A 912 -42.53 -19.66 -14.71
CA LEU A 912 -42.08 -18.81 -15.82
C LEU A 912 -43.28 -18.10 -16.48
N PRO A 913 -43.92 -17.15 -15.78
CA PRO A 913 -45.17 -16.53 -16.26
C PRO A 913 -45.00 -15.61 -17.47
N GLN A 914 -43.78 -15.11 -17.74
CA GLN A 914 -43.46 -14.15 -18.81
C GLN A 914 -42.82 -14.80 -20.04
N LEU A 915 -42.80 -16.14 -20.12
CA LEU A 915 -42.12 -16.85 -21.20
C LEU A 915 -42.77 -16.59 -22.57
N ARG A 916 -41.98 -16.11 -23.52
CA ARG A 916 -42.38 -15.78 -24.90
C ARG A 916 -41.74 -16.71 -25.93
N ARG A 917 -40.52 -17.18 -25.69
CA ARG A 917 -39.79 -18.08 -26.60
C ARG A 917 -39.33 -19.34 -25.85
N LEU A 918 -39.65 -20.50 -26.40
CA LEU A 918 -39.25 -21.80 -25.86
C LEU A 918 -38.69 -22.68 -26.97
N THR A 919 -37.47 -23.17 -26.77
CA THR A 919 -36.81 -24.09 -27.70
C THR A 919 -36.46 -25.38 -26.98
N LEU A 920 -37.11 -26.48 -27.36
CA LEU A 920 -36.88 -27.84 -26.88
C LEU A 920 -36.33 -28.75 -28.00
N ARG A 921 -36.53 -28.38 -29.26
CA ARG A 921 -36.06 -29.09 -30.45
C ARG A 921 -35.44 -28.11 -31.45
N THR A 922 -34.35 -28.52 -32.08
CA THR A 922 -33.83 -27.93 -33.32
C THR A 922 -33.66 -29.01 -34.38
N THR A 923 -33.78 -28.64 -35.66
CA THR A 923 -33.56 -29.56 -36.79
C THR A 923 -32.08 -29.82 -37.06
N LYS A 924 -31.18 -29.13 -36.35
CA LYS A 924 -29.73 -29.11 -36.60
C LYS A 924 -28.93 -30.13 -35.77
N THR A 925 -29.51 -30.72 -34.71
CA THR A 925 -28.76 -31.55 -33.74
C THR A 925 -29.26 -32.99 -33.70
N ILE A 926 -28.34 -33.95 -33.54
CA ILE A 926 -28.66 -35.40 -33.51
C ILE A 926 -29.33 -35.80 -32.17
N LYS A 927 -29.03 -35.07 -31.09
CA LYS A 927 -29.57 -35.30 -29.75
C LYS A 927 -30.83 -34.44 -29.55
N LYS A 928 -32.00 -35.07 -29.51
CA LYS A 928 -33.30 -34.43 -29.28
C LYS A 928 -33.87 -34.83 -27.92
N ASN A 929 -34.61 -33.93 -27.29
CA ASN A 929 -35.38 -34.26 -26.09
C ASN A 929 -36.48 -35.28 -26.42
N GLN A 930 -36.63 -36.32 -25.59
CA GLN A 930 -37.61 -37.39 -25.80
C GLN A 930 -39.06 -36.90 -25.65
N VAL A 931 -39.28 -35.83 -24.87
CA VAL A 931 -40.61 -35.20 -24.70
C VAL A 931 -41.22 -34.72 -26.03
N CYS A 932 -40.38 -34.37 -27.01
CA CYS A 932 -40.81 -33.86 -28.32
C CYS A 932 -41.41 -34.96 -29.22
N ASP A 933 -41.26 -36.24 -28.86
CA ASP A 933 -41.83 -37.38 -29.60
C ASP A 933 -43.26 -37.74 -29.14
N THR A 934 -43.82 -37.00 -28.18
CA THR A 934 -45.21 -37.21 -27.73
C THR A 934 -46.22 -36.72 -28.77
N THR A 935 -47.25 -37.53 -29.04
CA THR A 935 -48.18 -37.37 -30.20
C THR A 935 -48.98 -36.06 -30.21
N ASP A 936 -49.05 -35.36 -29.08
CA ASP A 936 -49.79 -34.08 -28.94
C ASP A 936 -48.92 -32.95 -28.38
N TYR A 937 -47.59 -33.07 -28.45
CA TYR A 937 -46.61 -32.13 -27.89
C TYR A 937 -46.95 -30.65 -28.16
N PHE A 938 -47.18 -30.30 -29.43
CA PHE A 938 -47.45 -28.92 -29.83
C PHE A 938 -48.77 -28.38 -29.26
N ALA A 939 -49.82 -29.20 -29.23
CA ALA A 939 -51.11 -28.83 -28.67
C ALA A 939 -51.05 -28.69 -27.14
N ILE A 940 -50.31 -29.56 -26.47
CA ILE A 940 -50.09 -29.53 -25.01
C ILE A 940 -49.33 -28.26 -24.61
N VAL A 941 -48.25 -27.92 -25.33
CA VAL A 941 -47.46 -26.70 -25.05
C VAL A 941 -48.27 -25.44 -25.31
N LYS A 942 -49.01 -25.38 -26.43
CA LYS A 942 -49.87 -24.23 -26.77
C LYS A 942 -51.00 -24.02 -25.76
N ASN A 943 -51.61 -25.10 -25.26
CA ASN A 943 -52.63 -25.01 -24.21
C ASN A 943 -52.03 -24.56 -22.87
N ALA A 944 -50.81 -24.99 -22.55
CA ALA A 944 -50.13 -24.57 -21.33
C ALA A 944 -49.64 -23.12 -21.40
N PHE A 945 -49.04 -22.68 -22.51
CA PHE A 945 -48.45 -21.35 -22.71
C PHE A 945 -49.16 -20.57 -23.83
N PRO A 946 -50.29 -19.91 -23.54
CA PRO A 946 -51.04 -19.13 -24.52
C PRO A 946 -50.33 -17.82 -24.94
N THR A 947 -49.34 -17.37 -24.16
CA THR A 947 -48.55 -16.14 -24.41
C THR A 947 -47.25 -16.42 -25.19
N LEU A 948 -47.01 -17.66 -25.59
CA LEU A 948 -45.81 -18.05 -26.32
C LEU A 948 -45.90 -17.54 -27.77
N GLU A 949 -44.88 -16.82 -28.21
CA GLU A 949 -44.76 -16.28 -29.57
C GLU A 949 -44.01 -17.28 -30.49
N PHE A 950 -42.98 -17.93 -29.96
CA PHE A 950 -42.10 -18.86 -30.69
C PHE A 950 -41.94 -20.18 -29.95
N LEU A 951 -42.13 -21.29 -30.67
CA LEU A 951 -41.89 -22.65 -30.18
C LEU A 951 -40.99 -23.39 -31.17
N ASP A 952 -39.84 -23.90 -30.72
CA ASP A 952 -38.91 -24.69 -31.55
C ASP A 952 -38.50 -24.01 -32.87
N GLY A 953 -38.39 -22.67 -32.86
CA GLY A 953 -38.06 -21.86 -34.03
C GLY A 953 -39.26 -21.51 -34.93
N GLU A 954 -40.45 -22.04 -34.66
CA GLU A 954 -41.68 -21.72 -35.40
C GLU A 954 -42.46 -20.60 -34.71
N ALA A 955 -42.84 -19.57 -35.48
CA ALA A 955 -43.71 -18.50 -34.98
C ALA A 955 -45.16 -18.99 -34.93
N LEU A 956 -45.73 -19.07 -33.73
CA LEU A 956 -47.07 -19.61 -33.50
C LEU A 956 -48.18 -18.81 -34.18
N ALA A 957 -47.90 -17.54 -34.55
CA ALA A 957 -48.79 -16.67 -35.31
C ALA A 957 -48.95 -17.10 -36.79
N LEU A 958 -48.00 -17.86 -37.35
CA LEU A 958 -47.97 -18.24 -38.77
C LEU A 958 -48.46 -19.67 -39.05
N CYS A 959 -48.66 -20.50 -38.02
CA CYS A 959 -49.04 -21.92 -38.17
C CYS A 959 -50.42 -22.18 -38.80
N ASN A 960 -51.23 -21.16 -39.09
CA ASN A 960 -52.52 -21.31 -39.79
C ASN A 960 -52.39 -21.20 -41.33
N ILE A 961 -51.20 -20.96 -41.87
CA ILE A 961 -50.97 -20.85 -43.31
C ILE A 961 -50.24 -22.11 -43.77
N GLY A 962 -51.00 -23.08 -44.28
CA GLY A 962 -50.45 -24.34 -44.80
C GLY A 962 -49.56 -24.08 -46.02
N VAL A 963 -48.32 -24.58 -45.99
CA VAL A 963 -47.40 -24.58 -47.13
C VAL A 963 -47.22 -26.03 -47.62
N PRO A 964 -47.32 -26.32 -48.95
CA PRO A 964 -47.22 -27.69 -49.47
C PRO A 964 -45.78 -28.24 -49.44
N GLU A 965 -45.65 -29.52 -49.08
CA GLU A 965 -44.41 -30.31 -49.16
C GLU A 965 -43.94 -30.42 -50.62
N GLY A 966 -42.81 -29.80 -50.97
CA GLY A 966 -42.28 -29.93 -52.34
C GLY A 966 -40.88 -29.35 -52.63
N LEU A 967 -40.28 -28.53 -51.79
CA LEU A 967 -38.96 -27.95 -52.06
C LEU A 967 -38.04 -28.04 -50.84
N ARG A 968 -37.22 -29.10 -50.77
CA ARG A 968 -36.02 -29.09 -49.92
C ARG A 968 -34.91 -29.90 -50.59
N SER A 969 -33.95 -29.22 -51.19
CA SER A 969 -32.71 -29.82 -51.70
C SER A 969 -31.69 -29.94 -50.56
N LYS A 970 -31.17 -31.15 -50.34
CA LYS A 970 -30.29 -31.54 -49.21
C LYS A 970 -28.85 -30.99 -49.27
N GLN A 971 -28.57 -29.97 -50.08
CA GLN A 971 -27.21 -29.56 -50.41
C GLN A 971 -26.86 -28.13 -49.95
N GLU A 972 -27.85 -27.33 -49.53
CA GLU A 972 -27.64 -26.00 -48.94
C GLU A 972 -27.50 -26.03 -47.40
N ASP A 973 -27.92 -27.13 -46.75
CA ASP A 973 -27.96 -27.23 -45.28
C ASP A 973 -26.56 -27.33 -44.64
N HIS A 974 -25.51 -27.75 -45.37
CA HIS A 974 -24.20 -28.04 -44.77
C HIS A 974 -23.25 -26.83 -44.71
N GLU A 975 -23.42 -25.86 -45.61
CA GLU A 975 -22.64 -24.60 -45.61
C GLU A 975 -23.30 -23.53 -44.72
N LEU A 976 -24.64 -23.49 -44.66
CA LEU A 976 -25.38 -22.57 -43.78
C LEU A 976 -25.18 -22.90 -42.28
N ASN A 977 -25.08 -24.18 -41.93
CA ASN A 977 -24.91 -24.62 -40.54
C ASN A 977 -23.53 -24.26 -39.94
N ASN A 978 -22.47 -24.21 -40.76
CA ASN A 978 -21.16 -23.78 -40.27
C ASN A 978 -21.12 -22.27 -40.04
N ILE A 979 -21.78 -21.51 -40.93
CA ILE A 979 -21.83 -20.04 -40.85
C ILE A 979 -22.72 -19.60 -39.67
N GLU A 980 -23.87 -20.23 -39.42
CA GLU A 980 -24.69 -19.91 -38.24
C GLU A 980 -24.02 -20.26 -36.91
N MET A 981 -23.23 -21.34 -36.87
CA MET A 981 -22.49 -21.73 -35.66
C MET A 981 -21.34 -20.75 -35.36
N GLU A 982 -20.64 -20.26 -36.39
CA GLU A 982 -19.65 -19.17 -36.26
C GLU A 982 -20.31 -17.83 -35.91
N VAL A 983 -21.51 -17.54 -36.43
CA VAL A 983 -22.24 -16.29 -36.17
C VAL A 983 -22.86 -16.27 -34.77
N GLU A 984 -23.38 -17.40 -34.26
CA GLU A 984 -23.84 -17.50 -32.87
C GLU A 984 -22.67 -17.40 -31.89
N GLU A 985 -21.52 -17.98 -32.20
CA GLU A 985 -20.31 -17.87 -31.37
C GLU A 985 -19.75 -16.43 -31.39
N ALA A 986 -19.79 -15.76 -32.55
CA ALA A 986 -19.38 -14.35 -32.71
C ALA A 986 -20.36 -13.35 -32.08
N ALA A 987 -21.66 -13.67 -31.98
CA ALA A 987 -22.67 -12.80 -31.34
C ALA A 987 -22.43 -12.61 -29.83
N TRP A 988 -21.65 -13.50 -29.20
CA TRP A 988 -21.27 -13.42 -27.79
C TRP A 988 -19.84 -12.88 -27.57
N GLU A 989 -19.06 -12.65 -28.63
CA GLU A 989 -17.73 -12.03 -28.56
C GLU A 989 -17.78 -10.53 -28.89
N ARG A 990 -16.81 -9.76 -28.36
CA ARG A 990 -16.74 -8.32 -28.55
C ARG A 990 -16.26 -8.01 -29.98
N PHE A 991 -16.98 -7.10 -30.64
CA PHE A 991 -16.54 -6.41 -31.86
C PHE A 991 -15.20 -5.71 -31.59
N ASP A 992 -14.12 -6.21 -32.17
CA ASP A 992 -12.78 -5.61 -32.11
C ASP A 992 -12.68 -4.52 -33.19
N LEU A 993 -12.51 -3.27 -32.77
CA LEU A 993 -12.44 -2.09 -33.64
C LEU A 993 -11.09 -1.95 -34.37
N SER A 994 -10.29 -3.02 -34.45
CA SER A 994 -8.93 -3.01 -35.01
C SER A 994 -8.74 -3.90 -36.25
N ILE A 995 -9.80 -4.38 -36.88
CA ILE A 995 -9.70 -5.17 -38.12
C ILE A 995 -9.94 -4.28 -39.36
N GLU A 996 -8.91 -4.06 -40.18
CA GLU A 996 -9.08 -3.50 -41.53
C GLU A 996 -9.91 -4.45 -42.42
N PRO A 997 -10.92 -3.95 -43.15
CA PRO A 997 -11.84 -4.81 -43.91
C PRO A 997 -11.16 -5.38 -45.16
N ARG A 998 -10.84 -6.67 -45.13
CA ARG A 998 -10.62 -7.45 -46.35
C ARG A 998 -11.97 -7.95 -46.89
N ASP A 999 -12.25 -7.55 -48.13
CA ASP A 999 -13.35 -7.95 -49.02
C ASP A 999 -14.75 -7.33 -48.83
N THR A 1000 -14.98 -6.24 -49.58
CA THR A 1000 -16.25 -5.50 -49.72
C THR A 1000 -17.29 -6.18 -50.64
N SER A 1001 -16.96 -7.33 -51.23
CA SER A 1001 -17.82 -7.99 -52.23
C SER A 1001 -18.97 -8.79 -51.61
N SER A 1002 -18.76 -9.38 -50.44
CA SER A 1002 -19.74 -10.18 -49.68
C SER A 1002 -20.82 -9.31 -49.04
N LEU A 1003 -20.45 -8.15 -48.50
CA LEU A 1003 -21.38 -7.19 -47.90
C LEU A 1003 -22.41 -6.65 -48.91
N SER A 1004 -21.98 -6.44 -50.16
CA SER A 1004 -22.86 -5.96 -51.24
C SER A 1004 -23.91 -6.98 -51.68
N LYS A 1005 -23.60 -8.28 -51.58
CA LYS A 1005 -24.53 -9.37 -51.89
C LYS A 1005 -25.57 -9.56 -50.79
N MET A 1006 -25.15 -9.50 -49.52
CA MET A 1006 -26.09 -9.58 -48.40
C MET A 1006 -27.04 -8.38 -48.37
N LYS A 1007 -26.55 -7.16 -48.64
CA LYS A 1007 -27.39 -5.97 -48.71
C LYS A 1007 -28.46 -6.07 -49.79
N LYS A 1008 -28.11 -6.55 -50.99
CA LYS A 1008 -29.09 -6.80 -52.07
C LYS A 1008 -30.13 -7.85 -51.72
N SER A 1009 -29.75 -8.92 -51.02
CA SER A 1009 -30.68 -9.98 -50.62
C SER A 1009 -31.63 -9.50 -49.51
N PHE A 1010 -31.12 -8.66 -48.60
CA PHE A 1010 -31.91 -8.06 -47.54
C PHE A 1010 -32.89 -7.00 -48.08
N ASP A 1011 -32.44 -6.14 -49.00
CA ASP A 1011 -33.29 -5.15 -49.67
C ASP A 1011 -34.40 -5.81 -50.49
N ALA A 1012 -34.14 -6.97 -51.09
CA ALA A 1012 -35.14 -7.75 -51.82
C ALA A 1012 -36.23 -8.33 -50.88
N LEU A 1013 -35.83 -8.85 -49.72
CA LEU A 1013 -36.76 -9.33 -48.68
C LEU A 1013 -37.56 -8.18 -48.05
N LEU A 1014 -36.94 -7.01 -47.86
CA LEU A 1014 -37.61 -5.82 -47.35
C LEU A 1014 -38.68 -5.30 -48.33
N LEU A 1015 -38.40 -5.35 -49.63
CA LEU A 1015 -39.33 -4.98 -50.69
C LEU A 1015 -40.51 -5.96 -50.78
N GLU A 1016 -40.25 -7.25 -50.57
CA GLU A 1016 -41.28 -8.29 -50.52
C GLU A 1016 -42.19 -8.12 -49.29
N CYS A 1017 -41.62 -7.80 -48.13
CA CYS A 1017 -42.38 -7.43 -46.93
C CYS A 1017 -43.21 -6.15 -47.11
N LYS A 1018 -42.66 -5.11 -47.76
CA LYS A 1018 -43.40 -3.85 -48.05
C LYS A 1018 -44.62 -4.08 -48.97
N ASN A 1019 -44.58 -5.06 -49.86
CA ASN A 1019 -45.69 -5.37 -50.77
C ASN A 1019 -46.81 -6.21 -50.12
N ILE A 1020 -46.55 -6.84 -48.97
CA ILE A 1020 -47.50 -7.74 -48.28
C ILE A 1020 -48.26 -7.00 -47.15
N LEU A 1021 -47.73 -5.89 -46.64
CA LEU A 1021 -48.28 -5.14 -45.52
C LEU A 1021 -49.30 -4.07 -45.98
N ASN A 1022 -50.54 -4.14 -45.46
CA ASN A 1022 -51.56 -3.09 -45.61
C ASN A 1022 -52.14 -2.70 -44.24
N GLY A 1023 -52.37 -1.39 -44.05
CA GLY A 1023 -53.00 -0.82 -42.84
C GLY A 1023 -52.00 -0.40 -41.76
N GLU A 1024 -52.43 -0.48 -40.49
CA GLU A 1024 -51.73 0.03 -39.30
C GLU A 1024 -50.28 -0.49 -39.13
N SER A 1025 -49.96 -1.64 -39.72
CA SER A 1025 -48.63 -2.23 -39.68
C SER A 1025 -47.59 -1.55 -40.59
N LEU A 1026 -48.03 -0.83 -41.64
CA LEU A 1026 -47.14 -0.01 -42.48
C LEU A 1026 -46.74 1.31 -41.77
N GLU A 1027 -47.63 1.82 -40.93
CA GLU A 1027 -47.45 3.07 -40.18
C GLU A 1027 -46.45 2.91 -39.02
N LEU A 1028 -46.48 1.75 -38.35
CA LEU A 1028 -45.49 1.34 -37.36
C LEU A 1028 -44.08 1.16 -37.95
N LEU A 1029 -43.98 0.64 -39.19
CA LEU A 1029 -42.70 0.47 -39.87
C LEU A 1029 -42.06 1.82 -40.22
N ASN A 1030 -42.85 2.77 -40.72
CA ASN A 1030 -42.38 4.13 -41.03
C ASN A 1030 -41.98 4.91 -39.76
N GLN A 1031 -42.63 4.66 -38.62
CA GLN A 1031 -42.23 5.23 -37.34
C GLN A 1031 -40.90 4.66 -36.83
N MET A 1032 -40.63 3.37 -37.06
CA MET A 1032 -39.35 2.76 -36.72
C MET A 1032 -38.21 3.22 -37.64
N GLU A 1033 -38.48 3.42 -38.93
CA GLU A 1033 -37.50 3.94 -39.91
C GLU A 1033 -37.04 5.36 -39.52
N HIS A 1034 -37.95 6.20 -39.01
CA HIS A 1034 -37.62 7.56 -38.54
C HIS A 1034 -36.80 7.59 -37.23
N VAL A 1035 -36.85 6.54 -36.42
CA VAL A 1035 -36.06 6.42 -35.18
C VAL A 1035 -34.64 5.92 -35.46
N LEU A 1036 -34.43 5.21 -36.56
CA LEU A 1036 -33.12 4.66 -36.95
C LEU A 1036 -32.24 5.66 -37.72
N ASP A 1037 -32.81 6.72 -38.31
CA ASP A 1037 -32.05 7.76 -39.03
C ASP A 1037 -31.53 8.90 -38.12
N GLU A 1038 -31.86 8.91 -36.82
CA GLU A 1038 -31.42 9.95 -35.87
C GLU A 1038 -30.26 9.56 -34.92
N ASP A 1039 -29.73 8.33 -34.96
CA ASP A 1039 -28.55 7.90 -34.17
C ASP A 1039 -27.34 7.46 -35.01
#